data_AF-A0A2N2PYE6-F1
#
_entry.id   AF-A0A2N2PYE6-F1
#
_cell.length_a   1.000
_cell.length_b   1.000
_cell.length_c   1.000
_cell.angle_alpha   90.00
_cell.angle_beta   90.00
_cell.angle_gamma   90.00
#
_symmetry.space_group_name_H-M   'P 1'
#
loop_
_entity.id
_entity.type
_entity.pdbx_description
1 polymer ?
#
loop_
_entity_poly.entity_id
_entity_poly.type
_entity_poly.pdbx_seq_one_letter_code
_entity_poly.pdbx_strand_id
1 'polypeptide(L)'
;MHSAFRWVFPYTLSMAVLAGFGLDGLISDFGSRISDRNAGGHKSAIRNPQSAIASALGWLAVLAGAGALIVVLVSMLVPGPFVGLGDRLLAWSDLARERAFADGAMAWSYEAVGLARFGVLAGLAGLWLVWGTSRQGNKATRQQGDKETRARATVTWSPGHLVTWSPCHHIWPFALIALLVADLWLFGHGFNTAADRRLLDFKPPVVQWLQDQRDPAQPWRLTSFDAPGEKTLNANTAMPYGLEDVRGYDSIIPRQYVAYMSRIQRQDDLLYNRIAPIYTQIDGQPNYDALDSPLLRLLGVRYVVTTHTIPNAGYDLVYDDEVKVYENRNTFPRVFIVPEAVAAPDQTAALDTLQTIDPAQVVVVEGLSPDTAPPPASPTLREARISQRGNREIFIDVNIDDRGWLVYTDNYFEGWKAYLRPFGAVGEGATATGESIETQLPIYRADGTFRAVYLDKAGQWTIRFVYSPRSMLLGVYTSFLAAVTLLLLAGWWAWGRYYRGERSEVGTVAKNSAVQMVTSLLNRGIDFAFSMLRLRILSPTGQGSYAFAISVYLIFEVLTRFGLQTLLTRDVAFDRSRANRYLRNVVGLRAGLWLLSLPLMALVCLAYWFRGQLTPDQAQAVALFAGALFFANIADALDATFNAFEKMEYTGGLSTAITVGKVALSALVLLPPLSWGFVGLAGVSLVTNIVQVICLYVILRRKVLPVEPLGRGAEALKRAGAALCSSTLASIRTRVRGALDWGLQRYMLYESGPLMLNHLLVTVLWRISQFTLPYFVSATALGLYSPGTAWLDGLNVIPAYFTAAIFPLMSRYARSGTDSLIKAYRLAVQLLFITALPLAVFFSFAATLLINIQSGPAYLPGAANALRIMIWSIPIGFVNSVTQYVLIAINRQRFLTKAFIIGVGFTALANLIFVPEYSYLAAAAILIPAELSLFIPFAWAVHRYLAPIPWINLLGRPTLAAALDAALVWGLVRVGVPLLLALTAGFLAYCCGLLLLGTFRGEDFAVIRARLPRRLGGRSE
;
A
#
# COMPACT_ATOMS: atom_id res chain seq x y z
N MET A 1 -7.63 -11.28 -30.44
CA MET A 1 -6.72 -10.54 -29.54
C MET A 1 -5.28 -10.71 -30.05
N HIS A 2 -4.71 -9.73 -30.74
CA HIS A 2 -3.38 -9.82 -31.38
C HIS A 2 -2.20 -9.38 -30.47
N SER A 3 -2.34 -9.43 -29.14
CA SER A 3 -1.27 -9.03 -28.20
C SER A 3 -0.84 -10.14 -27.22
N ALA A 4 -0.77 -11.39 -27.65
CA ALA A 4 -0.30 -12.50 -26.81
C ALA A 4 1.12 -12.25 -26.23
N PHE A 5 1.93 -11.41 -26.88
CA PHE A 5 3.35 -11.22 -26.58
C PHE A 5 3.66 -10.41 -25.30
N ARG A 6 2.73 -9.57 -24.80
CA ARG A 6 3.01 -8.69 -23.63
C ARG A 6 3.12 -9.46 -22.30
N TRP A 7 2.53 -10.66 -22.22
CA TRP A 7 2.47 -11.46 -21.00
C TRP A 7 3.50 -12.58 -20.92
N VAL A 8 4.22 -12.85 -22.02
CA VAL A 8 5.17 -13.97 -22.12
C VAL A 8 6.27 -13.83 -21.05
N PHE A 9 6.86 -12.66 -20.87
CA PHE A 9 7.90 -12.45 -19.86
C PHE A 9 7.45 -12.72 -18.41
N PRO A 10 6.41 -12.04 -17.88
CA PRO A 10 5.96 -12.28 -16.50
C PRO A 10 5.37 -13.68 -16.31
N TYR A 11 4.70 -14.25 -17.30
CA TYR A 11 4.18 -15.61 -17.23
C TYR A 11 5.31 -16.65 -17.18
N THR A 12 6.28 -16.56 -18.09
CA THR A 12 7.43 -17.48 -18.14
C THR A 12 8.25 -17.39 -16.85
N LEU A 13 8.50 -16.19 -16.32
CA LEU A 13 9.17 -16.02 -15.02
C LEU A 13 8.37 -16.67 -13.87
N SER A 14 7.06 -16.46 -13.83
CA SER A 14 6.19 -17.02 -12.78
C SER A 14 6.18 -18.54 -12.82
N MET A 15 6.06 -19.13 -14.01
CA MET A 15 6.12 -20.58 -14.20
C MET A 15 7.48 -21.15 -13.81
N ALA A 16 8.59 -20.49 -14.15
CA ALA A 16 9.93 -20.91 -13.75
C ALA A 16 10.13 -20.89 -12.23
N VAL A 17 9.63 -19.85 -11.54
CA VAL A 17 9.68 -19.73 -10.08
C VAL A 17 8.84 -20.83 -9.40
N LEU A 18 7.62 -21.07 -9.88
CA LEU A 18 6.75 -22.13 -9.35
C LEU A 18 7.35 -23.52 -9.55
N ALA A 19 7.94 -23.78 -10.73
CA ALA A 19 8.66 -25.02 -10.98
C ALA A 19 9.87 -25.19 -10.04
N GLY A 20 10.60 -24.10 -9.77
CA GLY A 20 11.69 -24.08 -8.79
C GLY A 20 11.24 -24.43 -7.37
N PHE A 21 10.16 -23.83 -6.88
CA PHE A 21 9.59 -24.17 -5.57
C PHE A 21 9.04 -25.59 -5.49
N GLY A 22 8.36 -26.06 -6.55
CA GLY A 22 7.87 -27.43 -6.63
C GLY A 22 9.01 -28.45 -6.58
N LEU A 23 10.12 -28.17 -7.27
CA LEU A 23 11.31 -29.01 -7.25
C LEU A 23 11.95 -29.05 -5.86
N ASP A 24 12.10 -27.91 -5.18
CA ASP A 24 12.64 -27.83 -3.80
C ASP A 24 11.75 -28.60 -2.80
N GLY A 25 10.43 -28.46 -2.94
CA GLY A 25 9.44 -29.22 -2.16
C GLY A 25 9.59 -30.73 -2.34
N LEU A 26 9.59 -31.22 -3.59
CA LEU A 26 9.77 -32.64 -3.91
C LEU A 26 11.10 -33.19 -3.39
N ILE A 27 12.16 -32.38 -3.51
CA ILE A 27 13.50 -32.71 -3.02
C ILE A 27 13.50 -32.89 -1.49
N SER A 28 12.85 -31.99 -0.75
CA SER A 28 12.80 -32.05 0.71
C SER A 28 12.02 -33.27 1.22
N ASP A 29 10.91 -33.62 0.56
CA ASP A 29 10.07 -34.77 0.92
C ASP A 29 10.73 -36.12 0.56
N PHE A 30 11.55 -36.16 -0.50
CA PHE A 30 12.37 -37.34 -0.82
C PHE A 30 13.52 -37.54 0.18
N GLY A 31 14.14 -36.45 0.64
CA GLY A 31 15.21 -36.49 1.63
C GLY A 31 14.75 -37.02 2.99
N SER A 32 13.55 -36.64 3.45
CA SER A 32 12.98 -37.14 4.71
C SER A 32 12.66 -38.64 4.64
N ARG A 33 12.05 -39.11 3.54
CA ARG A 33 11.70 -40.53 3.34
C ARG A 33 12.93 -41.46 3.27
N ILE A 34 14.06 -40.99 2.76
CA ILE A 34 15.31 -41.76 2.72
C ILE A 34 15.98 -41.80 4.11
N SER A 35 15.88 -40.71 4.88
CA SER A 35 16.38 -40.66 6.27
C SER A 35 15.64 -41.65 7.17
N ASP A 36 14.32 -41.78 7.04
CA ASP A 36 13.51 -42.72 7.83
C ASP A 36 13.78 -44.19 7.47
N ARG A 37 14.11 -44.49 6.20
CA ARG A 37 14.51 -45.85 5.79
C ARG A 37 15.91 -46.25 6.29
N ASN A 38 16.83 -45.30 6.42
CA ASN A 38 18.20 -45.55 6.88
C ASN A 38 18.35 -45.61 8.41
N ALA A 39 17.28 -45.39 9.18
CA ALA A 39 17.25 -45.67 10.62
C ALA A 39 17.38 -47.18 10.94
N GLY A 40 17.16 -48.05 9.95
CA GLY A 40 17.42 -49.49 10.00
C GLY A 40 18.79 -49.90 9.43
N GLY A 41 19.88 -49.59 10.12
CA GLY A 41 21.05 -50.47 10.20
C GLY A 41 22.03 -50.63 9.02
N HIS A 42 21.88 -50.03 7.83
CA HIS A 42 22.92 -50.13 6.77
C HIS A 42 23.28 -48.76 6.17
N LYS A 43 24.45 -48.23 6.55
CA LYS A 43 25.03 -46.99 5.99
C LYS A 43 25.72 -47.29 4.65
N SER A 44 24.95 -47.32 3.56
CA SER A 44 25.54 -47.15 2.23
C SER A 44 25.74 -45.66 1.93
N ALA A 45 26.83 -45.32 1.22
CA ALA A 45 27.14 -43.96 0.78
C ALA A 45 26.17 -43.52 -0.34
N ILE A 46 24.93 -43.22 0.02
CA ILE A 46 23.92 -42.77 -0.94
C ILE A 46 24.20 -41.30 -1.27
N ARG A 47 24.55 -41.06 -2.54
CA ARG A 47 24.75 -39.75 -3.16
C ARG A 47 23.54 -38.85 -2.83
N ASN A 48 23.79 -37.62 -2.40
CA ASN A 48 22.72 -36.68 -2.00
C ASN A 48 21.65 -36.62 -3.12
N PRO A 49 20.38 -36.99 -2.87
CA PRO A 49 19.34 -37.06 -3.90
C PRO A 49 19.15 -35.72 -4.64
N GLN A 50 19.44 -34.60 -3.96
CA GLN A 50 19.49 -33.25 -4.54
C GLN A 50 20.49 -33.14 -5.69
N SER A 51 21.70 -33.66 -5.48
CA SER A 51 22.77 -33.64 -6.48
C SER A 51 22.50 -34.58 -7.65
N ALA A 52 21.76 -35.67 -7.41
CA ALA A 52 21.41 -36.64 -8.46
C ALA A 52 20.34 -36.09 -9.39
N ILE A 53 19.26 -35.51 -8.85
CA ILE A 53 18.17 -34.92 -9.66
C ILE A 53 18.68 -33.70 -10.44
N ALA A 54 19.41 -32.79 -9.77
CA ALA A 54 19.96 -31.61 -10.45
C ALA A 54 21.00 -32.01 -11.52
N SER A 55 21.79 -33.06 -11.31
CA SER A 55 22.69 -33.59 -12.34
C SER A 55 21.93 -34.25 -13.49
N ALA A 56 20.82 -34.94 -13.23
CA ALA A 56 20.00 -35.56 -14.28
C ALA A 56 19.31 -34.51 -15.16
N LEU A 57 18.70 -33.49 -14.54
CA LEU A 57 18.14 -32.34 -15.26
C LEU A 57 19.21 -31.57 -16.03
N GLY A 58 20.40 -31.41 -15.44
CA GLY A 58 21.54 -30.80 -16.12
C GLY A 58 21.93 -31.57 -17.39
N TRP A 59 22.07 -32.90 -17.31
CA TRP A 59 22.37 -33.72 -18.49
C TRP A 59 21.26 -33.73 -19.54
N LEU A 60 19.99 -33.72 -19.13
CA LEU A 60 18.86 -33.59 -20.06
C LEU A 60 18.92 -32.26 -20.83
N ALA A 61 19.24 -31.16 -20.15
CA ALA A 61 19.40 -29.85 -20.79
C ALA A 61 20.61 -29.84 -21.76
N VAL A 62 21.72 -30.49 -21.40
CA VAL A 62 22.87 -30.66 -22.31
C VAL A 62 22.47 -31.46 -23.56
N LEU A 63 21.76 -32.57 -23.40
CA LEU A 63 21.32 -33.40 -24.51
C LEU A 63 20.32 -32.68 -25.42
N ALA A 64 19.36 -31.95 -24.84
CA ALA A 64 18.42 -31.13 -25.58
C ALA A 64 19.15 -30.03 -26.37
N GLY A 65 20.12 -29.36 -25.73
CA GLY A 65 20.93 -28.33 -26.36
C GLY A 65 21.77 -28.86 -27.53
N ALA A 66 22.46 -29.98 -27.32
CA ALA A 66 23.23 -30.66 -28.35
C ALA A 66 22.34 -31.15 -29.50
N GLY A 67 21.18 -31.72 -29.19
CA GLY A 67 20.20 -32.17 -30.19
C GLY A 67 19.71 -31.02 -31.08
N ALA A 68 19.37 -29.87 -30.49
CA ALA A 68 18.96 -28.68 -31.24
C ALA A 68 20.07 -28.19 -32.18
N LEU A 69 21.32 -28.15 -31.71
CA LEU A 69 22.47 -27.75 -32.53
C LEU A 69 22.76 -28.75 -33.66
N ILE A 70 22.62 -30.05 -33.40
CA ILE A 70 22.75 -31.10 -34.42
C ILE A 70 21.65 -30.92 -35.47
N VAL A 71 20.40 -30.66 -35.09
CA VAL A 71 19.30 -30.41 -36.04
C VAL A 71 19.61 -29.21 -36.94
N VAL A 72 20.10 -28.11 -36.37
CA VAL A 72 20.52 -26.94 -37.15
C VAL A 72 21.66 -27.29 -38.11
N LEU A 73 22.69 -28.00 -37.63
CA LEU A 73 23.83 -28.40 -38.44
C LEU A 73 23.44 -29.37 -39.58
N VAL A 74 22.56 -30.34 -39.30
CA VAL A 74 22.00 -31.24 -40.31
C VAL A 74 21.17 -30.45 -41.32
N SER A 75 20.43 -29.43 -40.89
CA SER A 75 19.66 -28.59 -41.81
C SER A 75 20.52 -27.75 -42.75
N MET A 76 21.77 -27.44 -42.35
CA MET A 76 22.74 -26.78 -43.24
C MET A 76 23.36 -27.75 -44.25
N LEU A 77 23.52 -29.02 -43.89
CA LEU A 77 24.10 -30.06 -44.76
C LEU A 77 23.07 -30.67 -45.71
N VAL A 78 21.82 -30.81 -45.26
CA VAL A 78 20.71 -31.40 -46.02
C VAL A 78 19.46 -30.52 -45.86
N PRO A 79 19.37 -29.40 -46.60
CA PRO A 79 18.32 -28.41 -46.38
C PRO A 79 16.93 -28.83 -46.89
N GLY A 80 16.84 -29.69 -47.91
CA GLY A 80 15.58 -30.04 -48.59
C GLY A 80 14.41 -30.42 -47.67
N PRO A 81 14.58 -31.36 -46.71
CA PRO A 81 13.52 -31.73 -45.77
C PRO A 81 13.05 -30.59 -44.86
N PHE A 82 13.95 -29.66 -44.51
CA PHE A 82 13.67 -28.56 -43.60
C PHE A 82 13.03 -27.37 -44.32
N VAL A 83 13.44 -27.10 -45.56
CA VAL A 83 12.74 -26.14 -46.45
C VAL A 83 11.31 -26.61 -46.68
N GLY A 84 11.11 -27.90 -46.98
CA GLY A 84 9.78 -28.49 -47.14
C GLY A 84 8.94 -28.50 -45.85
N LEU A 85 9.58 -28.47 -44.67
CA LEU A 85 8.89 -28.24 -43.40
C LEU A 85 8.47 -26.75 -43.27
N GLY A 86 9.35 -25.83 -43.63
CA GLY A 86 9.06 -24.40 -43.72
C GLY A 86 7.88 -24.10 -44.64
N ASP A 87 7.83 -24.70 -45.83
CA ASP A 87 6.73 -24.53 -46.78
C ASP A 87 5.40 -25.03 -46.22
N ARG A 88 5.40 -26.17 -45.52
CA ARG A 88 4.19 -26.68 -44.83
C ARG A 88 3.73 -25.75 -43.72
N LEU A 89 4.66 -25.18 -42.96
CA LEU A 89 4.35 -24.22 -41.90
C LEU A 89 3.76 -22.92 -42.48
N LEU A 90 4.30 -22.44 -43.60
CA LEU A 90 3.76 -21.27 -44.31
C LEU A 90 2.39 -21.55 -44.92
N ALA A 91 2.15 -22.76 -45.43
CA ALA A 91 0.85 -23.16 -45.95
C ALA A 91 -0.27 -23.16 -44.89
N TRP A 92 0.08 -23.20 -43.60
CA TRP A 92 -0.88 -23.12 -42.50
C TRP A 92 -1.22 -21.68 -42.10
N SER A 93 -0.55 -20.66 -42.66
CA SER A 93 -0.77 -19.26 -42.33
C SER A 93 -0.68 -18.36 -43.56
N ASP A 94 -1.84 -17.92 -44.07
CA ASP A 94 -1.94 -16.95 -45.16
C ASP A 94 -1.17 -15.66 -44.87
N LEU A 95 -1.19 -15.22 -43.60
CA LEU A 95 -0.51 -14.01 -43.17
C LEU A 95 1.02 -14.13 -43.22
N ALA A 96 1.57 -15.29 -42.86
CA ALA A 96 3.01 -15.54 -42.93
C ALA A 96 3.49 -15.61 -44.38
N ARG A 97 2.67 -16.24 -45.25
CA ARG A 97 2.92 -16.41 -46.68
C ARG A 97 2.83 -15.11 -47.48
N GLU A 98 1.88 -14.23 -47.16
CA GLU A 98 1.68 -12.98 -47.92
C GLU A 98 2.52 -11.80 -47.41
N ARG A 99 2.90 -11.78 -46.13
CA ARG A 99 3.48 -10.57 -45.51
C ARG A 99 4.81 -10.77 -44.78
N ALA A 100 5.24 -12.00 -44.45
CA ALA A 100 6.39 -12.22 -43.57
C ALA A 100 7.56 -12.98 -44.23
N PHE A 101 7.28 -14.04 -44.97
CA PHE A 101 8.31 -14.89 -45.58
C PHE A 101 7.99 -15.18 -47.03
N ALA A 102 8.98 -15.05 -47.91
CA ALA A 102 8.81 -15.29 -49.34
C ALA A 102 8.66 -16.79 -49.68
N ASP A 103 9.37 -17.65 -48.94
CA ASP A 103 9.38 -19.10 -49.14
C ASP A 103 9.76 -19.85 -47.83
N GLY A 104 9.61 -21.18 -47.83
CA GLY A 104 9.97 -22.02 -46.69
C GLY A 104 11.45 -21.98 -46.33
N ALA A 105 12.33 -21.64 -47.28
CA ALA A 105 13.76 -21.48 -47.04
C ALA A 105 14.03 -20.25 -46.16
N MET A 106 13.41 -19.11 -46.46
CA MET A 106 13.48 -17.90 -45.65
C MET A 106 12.89 -18.13 -44.25
N ALA A 107 11.75 -18.83 -44.15
CA ALA A 107 11.12 -19.16 -42.87
C ALA A 107 12.00 -20.07 -42.01
N TRP A 108 12.53 -21.16 -42.58
CA TRP A 108 13.44 -22.06 -41.84
C TRP A 108 14.74 -21.38 -41.46
N SER A 109 15.33 -20.56 -42.34
CA SER A 109 16.55 -19.81 -42.04
C SER A 109 16.36 -18.88 -40.84
N TYR A 110 15.17 -18.29 -40.68
CA TYR A 110 14.84 -17.45 -39.53
C TYR A 110 14.72 -18.29 -38.24
N GLU A 111 13.96 -19.40 -38.29
CA GLU A 111 13.73 -20.28 -37.13
C GLU A 111 14.98 -21.04 -36.69
N ALA A 112 15.85 -21.44 -37.61
CA ALA A 112 17.09 -22.18 -37.33
C ALA A 112 18.03 -21.37 -36.43
N VAL A 113 18.08 -20.05 -36.58
CA VAL A 113 18.86 -19.16 -35.69
C VAL A 113 18.29 -19.15 -34.28
N GLY A 114 16.96 -19.14 -34.14
CA GLY A 114 16.28 -19.25 -32.84
C GLY A 114 16.57 -20.59 -32.17
N LEU A 115 16.47 -21.69 -32.92
CA LEU A 115 16.77 -23.04 -32.45
C LEU A 115 18.23 -23.20 -32.02
N ALA A 116 19.17 -22.59 -32.75
CA ALA A 116 20.58 -22.58 -32.39
C ALA A 116 20.85 -21.83 -31.08
N ARG A 117 20.24 -20.64 -30.90
CA ARG A 117 20.33 -19.87 -29.65
C ARG A 117 19.80 -20.67 -28.47
N PHE A 118 18.63 -21.29 -28.62
CA PHE A 118 18.08 -22.21 -27.62
C PHE A 118 19.05 -23.35 -27.30
N GLY A 119 19.63 -23.96 -28.33
CA GLY A 119 20.57 -25.07 -28.18
C GLY A 119 21.81 -24.71 -27.35
N VAL A 120 22.42 -23.55 -27.63
CA VAL A 120 23.57 -23.03 -26.87
C VAL A 120 23.21 -22.76 -25.41
N LEU A 121 22.10 -22.04 -25.18
CA LEU A 121 21.72 -21.61 -23.84
C LEU A 121 21.30 -22.79 -22.94
N ALA A 122 20.49 -23.71 -23.47
CA ALA A 122 20.11 -24.94 -22.77
C ALA A 122 21.34 -25.81 -22.46
N GLY A 123 22.27 -25.93 -23.42
CA GLY A 123 23.53 -26.65 -23.23
C GLY A 123 24.40 -26.05 -22.12
N LEU A 124 24.61 -24.73 -22.15
CA LEU A 124 25.38 -24.02 -21.12
C LEU A 124 24.72 -24.12 -19.74
N ALA A 125 23.40 -23.99 -19.64
CA ALA A 125 22.67 -24.12 -18.38
C ALA A 125 22.83 -25.53 -17.79
N GLY A 126 22.71 -26.56 -18.63
CA GLY A 126 22.92 -27.95 -18.26
C GLY A 126 24.35 -28.22 -17.76
N LEU A 127 25.36 -27.73 -18.48
CA LEU A 127 26.78 -27.86 -18.09
C LEU A 127 27.07 -27.19 -16.74
N TRP A 128 26.53 -25.99 -16.50
CA TRP A 128 26.69 -25.29 -15.22
C TRP A 128 26.02 -26.03 -14.05
N LEU A 129 24.85 -26.64 -14.26
CA LEU A 129 24.15 -27.46 -13.25
C LEU A 129 24.93 -28.74 -12.90
N VAL A 130 25.45 -29.46 -13.90
CA VAL A 130 26.28 -30.66 -13.70
C VAL A 130 27.60 -30.29 -12.99
N TRP A 131 28.21 -29.17 -13.36
CA TRP A 131 29.44 -28.70 -12.74
C TRP A 131 29.24 -28.29 -11.27
N GLY A 132 28.18 -27.55 -10.97
CA GLY A 132 27.84 -27.12 -9.60
C GLY A 132 27.58 -28.30 -8.64
N THR A 133 26.88 -29.34 -9.12
CA THR A 133 26.52 -30.52 -8.33
C THR A 133 27.70 -31.47 -8.08
N SER A 134 28.61 -31.63 -9.05
CA SER A 134 29.81 -32.48 -8.91
C SER A 134 30.79 -31.99 -7.83
N ARG A 135 30.91 -30.66 -7.64
CA ARG A 135 31.81 -30.06 -6.65
C ARG A 135 31.27 -30.06 -5.21
N GLN A 136 29.95 -30.04 -5.02
CA GLN A 136 29.35 -30.20 -3.69
C GLN A 136 29.50 -31.64 -3.16
N GLY A 137 29.39 -32.65 -4.04
CA GLY A 137 29.55 -34.06 -3.67
C GLY A 137 30.96 -34.40 -3.15
N ASN A 138 32.00 -33.81 -3.74
CA ASN A 138 33.41 -34.14 -3.44
C ASN A 138 33.92 -33.66 -2.07
N LYS A 139 33.21 -32.77 -1.36
CA LYS A 139 33.57 -32.36 0.01
C LYS A 139 32.83 -33.14 1.10
N ALA A 140 31.65 -33.72 0.83
CA ALA A 140 30.97 -34.60 1.79
C ALA A 140 31.81 -35.86 2.09
N THR A 141 32.49 -36.40 1.07
CA THR A 141 33.43 -37.52 1.20
C THR A 141 34.75 -37.11 1.87
N ARG A 142 35.26 -35.89 1.64
CA ARG A 142 36.50 -35.40 2.27
C ARG A 142 36.36 -35.02 3.76
N GLN A 143 35.21 -34.48 4.18
CA GLN A 143 34.96 -34.20 5.61
C GLN A 143 34.65 -35.46 6.44
N GLN A 144 34.33 -36.58 5.79
CA GLN A 144 34.06 -37.84 6.47
C GLN A 144 35.35 -38.66 6.68
N GLY A 145 36.33 -38.56 5.77
CA GLY A 145 37.66 -39.17 5.92
C GLY A 145 38.48 -38.59 7.10
N ASP A 146 38.32 -37.31 7.42
CA ASP A 146 39.02 -36.66 8.55
C ASP A 146 38.38 -36.95 9.93
N LYS A 147 37.18 -37.56 9.97
CA LYS A 147 36.50 -37.91 11.23
C LYS A 147 36.89 -39.28 11.78
N GLU A 148 37.34 -40.20 10.93
CA GLU A 148 37.73 -41.55 11.38
C GLU A 148 39.11 -41.56 12.08
N THR A 149 40.03 -40.66 11.72
CA THR A 149 41.34 -40.56 12.39
C THR A 149 41.31 -39.81 13.73
N ARG A 150 40.21 -39.15 14.08
CA ARG A 150 40.06 -38.37 15.33
C ARG A 150 39.20 -39.05 16.41
N ALA A 151 38.70 -40.26 16.17
CA ALA A 151 37.79 -40.95 17.09
C ALA A 151 38.46 -41.61 18.33
N ARG A 152 39.74 -41.32 18.62
CA ARG A 152 40.44 -41.87 19.81
C ARG A 152 41.00 -40.86 20.81
N ALA A 153 40.69 -39.57 20.71
CA ALA A 153 41.04 -38.60 21.74
C ALA A 153 39.79 -37.89 22.28
N THR A 154 39.44 -38.20 23.53
CA THR A 154 38.49 -37.46 24.38
C THR A 154 38.84 -35.97 24.43
N VAL A 155 38.10 -35.10 23.73
CA VAL A 155 38.16 -33.64 23.95
C VAL A 155 36.81 -32.97 23.65
N THR A 156 36.44 -32.13 24.61
CA THR A 156 35.41 -31.10 24.66
C THR A 156 35.00 -30.45 23.32
N TRP A 157 33.69 -30.37 23.08
CA TRP A 157 33.11 -29.53 22.02
C TRP A 157 33.15 -28.06 22.45
N SER A 158 34.18 -27.34 21.99
CA SER A 158 34.21 -25.88 21.95
C SER A 158 33.76 -25.41 20.55
N PRO A 159 32.64 -24.69 20.40
CA PRO A 159 32.25 -24.10 19.12
C PRO A 159 32.66 -22.63 19.08
N GLY A 160 33.89 -22.40 18.65
CA GLY A 160 34.45 -21.08 18.36
C GLY A 160 35.29 -21.13 17.09
N HIS A 161 34.66 -21.35 15.93
CA HIS A 161 35.29 -21.06 14.64
C HIS A 161 34.34 -20.28 13.76
N LEU A 162 34.67 -18.99 13.63
CA LEU A 162 34.21 -18.09 12.58
C LEU A 162 34.34 -18.79 11.23
N VAL A 163 33.23 -18.96 10.52
CA VAL A 163 33.21 -19.37 9.12
C VAL A 163 33.88 -18.26 8.32
N THR A 164 35.12 -18.47 7.92
CA THR A 164 35.85 -17.60 7.00
C THR A 164 35.21 -17.69 5.62
N TRP A 165 34.74 -16.55 5.14
CA TRP A 165 34.16 -16.38 3.81
C TRP A 165 35.23 -16.70 2.75
N SER A 166 35.02 -17.75 1.96
CA SER A 166 35.88 -18.08 0.81
C SER A 166 35.20 -17.60 -0.49
N PRO A 167 35.81 -16.69 -1.28
CA PRO A 167 35.18 -16.06 -2.45
C PRO A 167 34.77 -17.02 -3.58
N CYS A 168 35.41 -18.18 -3.69
CA CYS A 168 35.28 -19.05 -4.86
C CYS A 168 34.02 -19.96 -4.86
N HIS A 169 33.26 -20.03 -3.77
CA HIS A 169 32.13 -20.97 -3.64
C HIS A 169 30.76 -20.40 -4.05
N HIS A 170 30.70 -19.11 -4.39
CA HIS A 170 29.46 -18.43 -4.76
C HIS A 170 29.37 -17.99 -6.22
N ILE A 171 30.32 -18.36 -7.09
CA ILE A 171 30.34 -17.85 -8.49
C ILE A 171 29.30 -18.55 -9.39
N TRP A 172 29.06 -19.85 -9.22
CA TRP A 172 28.19 -20.61 -10.13
C TRP A 172 26.70 -20.19 -10.10
N PRO A 173 26.09 -19.81 -8.97
CA PRO A 173 24.74 -19.23 -8.97
C PRO A 173 24.72 -17.89 -9.69
N PHE A 174 25.76 -17.05 -9.53
CA PHE A 174 25.88 -15.79 -10.29
C PHE A 174 26.06 -16.05 -11.78
N ALA A 175 26.78 -17.11 -12.18
CA ALA A 175 26.93 -17.50 -13.58
C ALA A 175 25.62 -18.00 -14.20
N LEU A 176 24.82 -18.78 -13.46
CA LEU A 176 23.48 -19.19 -13.90
C LEU A 176 22.52 -17.99 -14.00
N ILE A 177 22.58 -17.06 -13.04
CA ILE A 177 21.82 -15.81 -13.11
C ILE A 177 22.23 -15.00 -14.33
N ALA A 178 23.54 -14.85 -14.58
CA ALA A 178 24.06 -14.13 -15.74
C ALA A 178 23.64 -14.81 -17.06
N LEU A 179 23.65 -16.14 -17.12
CA LEU A 179 23.18 -16.90 -18.28
C LEU A 179 21.67 -16.70 -18.51
N LEU A 180 20.86 -16.69 -17.45
CA LEU A 180 19.43 -16.44 -17.53
C LEU A 180 19.14 -14.98 -17.97
N VAL A 181 19.93 -14.01 -17.49
CA VAL A 181 19.86 -12.63 -17.98
C VAL A 181 20.24 -12.54 -19.45
N ALA A 182 21.27 -13.27 -19.88
CA ALA A 182 21.70 -13.31 -21.28
C ALA A 182 20.66 -13.97 -22.20
N ASP A 183 20.00 -15.04 -21.75
CA ASP A 183 18.89 -15.70 -22.45
C ASP A 183 17.72 -14.74 -22.66
N LEU A 184 17.24 -14.12 -21.57
CA LEU A 184 16.17 -13.12 -21.65
C LEU A 184 16.55 -11.90 -22.52
N TRP A 185 17.81 -11.47 -22.45
CA TRP A 185 18.31 -10.38 -23.29
C TRP A 185 18.37 -10.78 -24.77
N LEU A 186 18.91 -11.96 -25.11
CA LEU A 186 18.98 -12.45 -26.50
C LEU A 186 17.60 -12.63 -27.13
N PHE A 187 16.61 -13.04 -26.35
CA PHE A 187 15.22 -13.11 -26.79
C PHE A 187 14.63 -11.70 -27.04
N GLY A 188 14.89 -10.74 -26.14
CA GLY A 188 14.35 -9.37 -26.25
C GLY A 188 15.12 -8.44 -27.19
N HIS A 189 16.39 -8.74 -27.47
CA HIS A 189 17.27 -7.90 -28.28
C HIS A 189 16.89 -7.97 -29.76
N GLY A 190 16.50 -6.83 -30.34
CA GLY A 190 15.98 -6.74 -31.70
C GLY A 190 14.47 -6.96 -31.83
N PHE A 191 13.78 -7.35 -30.76
CA PHE A 191 12.31 -7.47 -30.76
C PHE A 191 11.63 -6.09 -30.81
N ASN A 192 12.17 -5.11 -30.08
CA ASN A 192 11.72 -3.73 -30.18
C ASN A 192 12.40 -3.06 -31.38
N THR A 193 11.61 -2.54 -32.31
CA THR A 193 12.12 -1.70 -33.39
C THR A 193 12.81 -0.46 -32.80
N ALA A 194 14.11 -0.33 -33.05
CA ALA A 194 14.86 0.87 -32.72
C ALA A 194 14.74 1.84 -33.90
N ALA A 195 13.91 2.87 -33.74
CA ALA A 195 13.91 4.00 -34.67
C ALA A 195 15.01 5.00 -34.26
N ASP A 196 15.58 5.72 -35.23
CA ASP A 196 16.48 6.83 -34.92
C ASP A 196 15.74 7.87 -34.09
N ARG A 197 16.29 8.22 -32.92
CA ARG A 197 15.71 9.22 -32.02
C ARG A 197 15.53 10.57 -32.72
N ARG A 198 16.37 10.90 -33.70
CA ARG A 198 16.28 12.14 -34.49
C ARG A 198 14.93 12.30 -35.20
N LEU A 199 14.24 11.19 -35.51
CA LEU A 199 12.90 11.22 -36.10
C LEU A 199 11.84 11.76 -35.13
N LEU A 200 12.08 11.72 -33.81
CA LEU A 200 11.20 12.33 -32.81
C LEU A 200 11.43 13.85 -32.69
N ASP A 201 12.59 14.34 -33.11
CA ASP A 201 12.94 15.76 -33.10
C ASP A 201 12.47 16.47 -34.39
N PHE A 202 12.13 15.70 -35.44
CA PHE A 202 11.61 16.24 -36.69
C PHE A 202 10.14 16.61 -36.58
N LYS A 203 9.85 17.90 -36.75
CA LYS A 203 8.50 18.46 -36.77
C LYS A 203 8.17 19.00 -38.18
N PRO A 204 7.20 18.41 -38.90
CA PRO A 204 6.79 18.90 -40.21
C PRO A 204 6.22 20.34 -40.17
N PRO A 205 6.42 21.16 -41.22
CA PRO A 205 5.84 22.50 -41.33
C PRO A 205 4.32 22.55 -41.12
N VAL A 206 3.56 21.62 -41.70
CA VAL A 206 2.10 21.52 -41.51
C VAL A 206 1.71 21.28 -40.05
N VAL A 207 2.50 20.49 -39.31
CA VAL A 207 2.28 20.25 -37.88
C VAL A 207 2.57 21.50 -37.06
N GLN A 208 3.58 22.29 -37.46
CA GLN A 208 3.84 23.59 -36.86
C GLN A 208 2.69 24.55 -37.09
N TRP A 209 2.24 24.68 -38.33
CA TRP A 209 1.10 25.52 -38.67
C TRP A 209 -0.15 25.12 -37.88
N LEU A 210 -0.48 23.83 -37.80
CA LEU A 210 -1.61 23.31 -37.01
C LEU A 210 -1.48 23.62 -35.51
N GLN A 211 -0.26 23.58 -34.94
CA GLN A 211 -0.03 23.95 -33.54
C GLN A 211 -0.28 25.44 -33.30
N ASP A 212 0.09 26.29 -34.26
CA ASP A 212 -0.10 27.74 -34.16
C ASP A 212 -1.59 28.12 -34.22
N GLN A 213 -2.46 27.26 -34.77
CA GLN A 213 -3.93 27.43 -34.77
C GLN A 213 -4.63 26.95 -33.48
N ARG A 214 -3.89 26.50 -32.45
CA ARG A 214 -4.51 25.96 -31.22
C ARG A 214 -5.05 27.06 -30.33
N ASP A 215 -6.29 26.86 -29.87
CA ASP A 215 -6.88 27.59 -28.75
C ASP A 215 -7.02 26.64 -27.54
N PRO A 216 -6.29 26.88 -26.43
CA PRO A 216 -6.43 26.08 -25.21
C PRO A 216 -7.83 26.14 -24.58
N ALA A 217 -8.55 27.25 -24.74
CA ALA A 217 -9.88 27.46 -24.15
C ALA A 217 -10.99 26.77 -24.97
N GLN A 218 -10.80 26.70 -26.29
CA GLN A 218 -11.66 25.97 -27.23
C GLN A 218 -10.83 25.03 -28.12
N PRO A 219 -10.43 23.85 -27.59
CA PRO A 219 -9.71 22.89 -28.39
C PRO A 219 -10.56 22.43 -29.58
N TRP A 220 -9.91 21.90 -30.60
CA TRP A 220 -10.52 21.31 -31.77
C TRP A 220 -9.81 19.99 -32.09
N ARG A 221 -10.45 19.16 -32.92
CA ARG A 221 -9.87 17.92 -33.44
C ARG A 221 -9.56 18.04 -34.92
N LEU A 222 -8.70 17.14 -35.39
CA LEU A 222 -8.43 16.92 -36.80
C LEU A 222 -8.75 15.47 -37.20
N THR A 223 -8.80 15.23 -38.51
CA THR A 223 -8.79 13.89 -39.11
C THR A 223 -8.00 13.92 -40.41
N SER A 224 -7.84 12.78 -41.08
CA SER A 224 -7.35 12.72 -42.46
C SER A 224 -8.43 12.24 -43.43
N PHE A 225 -8.27 12.66 -44.68
CA PHE A 225 -9.04 12.19 -45.82
C PHE A 225 -8.09 11.52 -46.81
N ASP A 226 -8.05 10.19 -46.80
CA ASP A 226 -6.98 9.40 -47.45
C ASP A 226 -7.57 8.50 -48.55
N ALA A 227 -6.85 8.26 -49.64
CA ALA A 227 -7.23 7.17 -50.55
C ALA A 227 -6.92 5.80 -49.91
N PRO A 228 -7.62 4.72 -50.31
CA PRO A 228 -7.33 3.38 -49.81
C PRO A 228 -5.85 3.01 -49.98
N GLY A 229 -5.17 2.74 -48.86
CA GLY A 229 -3.74 2.41 -48.82
C GLY A 229 -2.81 3.61 -48.52
N GLU A 230 -3.29 4.85 -48.62
CA GLU A 230 -2.54 6.04 -48.23
C GLU A 230 -2.55 6.26 -46.72
N LYS A 231 -1.52 6.95 -46.22
CA LYS A 231 -1.33 7.26 -44.79
C LYS A 231 -0.78 8.67 -44.62
N THR A 232 -1.51 9.68 -45.12
CA THR A 232 -1.10 11.09 -45.12
C THR A 232 -0.73 11.56 -43.71
N LEU A 233 -1.58 11.24 -42.74
CA LEU A 233 -1.33 11.45 -41.32
C LEU A 233 -1.76 10.20 -40.56
N ASN A 234 -0.80 9.42 -40.07
CA ASN A 234 -1.11 8.21 -39.30
C ASN A 234 -1.78 8.54 -37.96
N ALA A 235 -2.71 7.70 -37.52
CA ALA A 235 -3.32 7.84 -36.19
C ALA A 235 -2.24 7.88 -35.09
N ASN A 236 -2.47 8.70 -34.07
CA ASN A 236 -1.57 9.02 -32.95
C ASN A 236 -0.28 9.79 -33.29
N THR A 237 0.09 10.02 -34.57
CA THR A 237 1.33 10.78 -34.87
C THR A 237 1.21 12.27 -34.55
N ALA A 238 -0.02 12.77 -34.44
CA ALA A 238 -0.36 14.12 -33.96
C ALA A 238 -0.22 14.29 -32.44
N MET A 239 -0.27 13.19 -31.67
CA MET A 239 -0.32 13.20 -30.20
C MET A 239 0.91 13.84 -29.52
N PRO A 240 2.16 13.58 -29.94
CA PRO A 240 3.35 14.22 -29.35
C PRO A 240 3.34 15.75 -29.46
N TYR A 241 2.61 16.27 -30.45
CA TYR A 241 2.45 17.71 -30.71
C TYR A 241 1.23 18.31 -29.99
N GLY A 242 0.50 17.52 -29.19
CA GLY A 242 -0.68 17.98 -28.48
C GLY A 242 -1.86 18.33 -29.40
N LEU A 243 -1.85 17.82 -30.64
CA LEU A 243 -2.95 17.92 -31.59
C LEU A 243 -3.90 16.74 -31.38
N GLU A 244 -5.20 16.99 -31.36
CA GLU A 244 -6.21 15.95 -31.09
C GLU A 244 -6.73 15.36 -32.41
N ASP A 245 -6.58 14.05 -32.58
CA ASP A 245 -7.13 13.31 -33.71
C ASP A 245 -8.41 12.59 -33.27
N VAL A 246 -9.46 12.57 -34.11
CA VAL A 246 -10.64 11.72 -33.87
C VAL A 246 -10.31 10.24 -34.03
N ARG A 247 -9.26 9.92 -34.78
CA ARG A 247 -8.76 8.56 -34.94
C ARG A 247 -7.80 8.22 -33.80
N GLY A 248 -7.48 6.94 -33.67
CA GLY A 248 -6.49 6.51 -32.70
C GLY A 248 -5.96 5.11 -32.99
N TYR A 249 -4.74 4.83 -32.57
CA TYR A 249 -4.19 3.47 -32.45
C TYR A 249 -4.23 3.04 -30.98
N ASP A 250 -5.14 2.14 -30.63
CA ASP A 250 -5.27 1.60 -29.28
C ASP A 250 -5.61 0.12 -29.31
N SER A 251 -4.94 -0.66 -28.46
CA SER A 251 -5.23 -2.09 -28.28
C SER A 251 -6.65 -2.36 -27.77
N ILE A 252 -7.30 -1.35 -27.20
CA ILE A 252 -8.68 -1.41 -26.72
C ILE A 252 -9.42 -0.16 -27.23
N ILE A 253 -10.23 -0.32 -28.27
CA ILE A 253 -11.11 0.74 -28.78
C ILE A 253 -12.51 0.54 -28.20
N PRO A 254 -13.14 1.57 -27.57
CA PRO A 254 -14.50 1.45 -27.07
C PRO A 254 -15.49 1.08 -28.20
N ARG A 255 -16.25 0.00 -28.02
CA ARG A 255 -17.27 -0.44 -29.00
C ARG A 255 -18.25 0.68 -29.35
N GLN A 256 -18.64 1.49 -28.37
CA GLN A 256 -19.53 2.63 -28.58
C GLN A 256 -18.92 3.66 -29.55
N TYR A 257 -17.61 3.92 -29.47
CA TYR A 257 -16.95 4.88 -30.35
C TYR A 257 -16.85 4.34 -31.77
N VAL A 258 -16.58 3.04 -31.91
CA VAL A 258 -16.64 2.34 -33.20
C VAL A 258 -18.04 2.45 -33.81
N ALA A 259 -19.10 2.22 -33.03
CA ALA A 259 -20.48 2.33 -33.52
C ALA A 259 -20.82 3.77 -33.98
N TYR A 260 -20.33 4.78 -33.27
CA TYR A 260 -20.44 6.19 -33.67
C TYR A 260 -19.73 6.45 -35.01
N MET A 261 -18.45 6.08 -35.12
CA MET A 261 -17.65 6.28 -36.34
C MET A 261 -18.22 5.49 -37.53
N SER A 262 -18.80 4.31 -37.28
CA SER A 262 -19.48 3.49 -38.30
C SER A 262 -20.72 4.16 -38.91
N ARG A 263 -21.32 5.17 -38.25
CA ARG A 263 -22.39 5.99 -38.84
C ARG A 263 -21.89 7.07 -39.79
N ILE A 264 -20.60 7.44 -39.69
CA ILE A 264 -19.94 8.33 -40.64
C ILE A 264 -19.42 7.51 -41.82
N GLN A 265 -18.73 6.41 -41.54
CA GLN A 265 -18.13 5.53 -42.52
C GLN A 265 -17.81 4.14 -41.94
N ARG A 266 -17.87 3.08 -42.77
CA ARG A 266 -17.38 1.72 -42.42
C ARG A 266 -15.95 1.73 -41.85
N GLN A 267 -15.74 0.99 -40.77
CA GLN A 267 -14.48 0.94 -40.01
C GLN A 267 -13.64 -0.31 -40.31
N ASP A 268 -12.98 -0.33 -41.46
CA ASP A 268 -12.23 -1.51 -41.96
C ASP A 268 -10.87 -1.72 -41.24
N ASP A 269 -10.36 -0.70 -40.54
CA ASP A 269 -9.03 -0.72 -39.91
C ASP A 269 -9.00 -1.27 -38.46
N LEU A 270 -10.14 -1.74 -37.94
CA LEU A 270 -10.26 -2.21 -36.54
C LEU A 270 -9.34 -3.41 -36.24
N LEU A 271 -9.08 -4.27 -37.23
CA LEU A 271 -8.15 -5.41 -37.10
C LEU A 271 -6.72 -4.96 -36.79
N TYR A 272 -6.37 -3.74 -37.18
CA TYR A 272 -5.07 -3.13 -36.92
C TYR A 272 -5.07 -2.26 -35.66
N ASN A 273 -6.09 -2.39 -34.79
CA ASN A 273 -6.27 -1.60 -33.58
C ASN A 273 -6.41 -0.10 -33.89
N ARG A 274 -7.08 0.27 -35.00
CA ARG A 274 -7.24 1.65 -35.44
C ARG A 274 -8.68 2.00 -35.77
N ILE A 275 -9.05 3.24 -35.50
CA ILE A 275 -10.18 3.90 -36.17
C ILE A 275 -9.71 4.33 -37.56
N ALA A 276 -10.50 4.01 -38.59
CA ALA A 276 -10.15 4.28 -39.98
C ALA A 276 -10.10 5.79 -40.28
N PRO A 277 -9.24 6.25 -41.21
CA PRO A 277 -9.41 7.57 -41.80
C PRO A 277 -10.72 7.68 -42.57
N ILE A 278 -11.14 8.91 -42.87
CA ILE A 278 -12.22 9.09 -43.85
C ILE A 278 -11.61 8.76 -45.21
N TYR A 279 -12.17 7.77 -45.89
CA TYR A 279 -11.64 7.33 -47.17
C TYR A 279 -12.21 8.20 -48.29
N THR A 280 -11.38 8.52 -49.29
CA THR A 280 -11.81 9.28 -50.49
C THR A 280 -12.84 8.51 -51.31
N GLN A 281 -12.79 7.17 -51.24
CA GLN A 281 -13.71 6.27 -51.93
C GLN A 281 -14.02 5.02 -51.10
N ILE A 282 -15.25 4.52 -51.21
CA ILE A 282 -15.70 3.25 -50.63
C ILE A 282 -16.29 2.40 -51.74
N ASP A 283 -15.85 1.15 -51.85
CA ASP A 283 -16.33 0.19 -52.86
C ASP A 283 -16.31 0.78 -54.31
N GLY A 284 -15.31 1.64 -54.58
CA GLY A 284 -15.08 2.31 -55.87
C GLY A 284 -15.89 3.59 -56.12
N GLN A 285 -16.69 4.06 -55.16
CA GLN A 285 -17.47 5.29 -55.26
C GLN A 285 -16.87 6.43 -54.42
N PRO A 286 -16.86 7.69 -54.89
CA PRO A 286 -16.41 8.83 -54.11
C PRO A 286 -17.21 8.99 -52.81
N ASN A 287 -16.53 9.34 -51.71
CA ASN A 287 -17.12 9.39 -50.38
C ASN A 287 -16.99 10.79 -49.74
N TYR A 288 -17.33 11.81 -50.52
CA TYR A 288 -17.34 13.20 -50.04
C TYR A 288 -18.44 13.46 -49.01
N ASP A 289 -19.54 12.70 -49.05
CA ASP A 289 -20.68 12.87 -48.13
C ASP A 289 -20.32 12.60 -46.67
N ALA A 290 -19.33 11.73 -46.41
CA ALA A 290 -18.84 11.47 -45.06
C ALA A 290 -18.27 12.73 -44.39
N LEU A 291 -17.71 13.66 -45.18
CA LEU A 291 -17.19 14.94 -44.68
C LEU A 291 -18.30 15.92 -44.29
N ASP A 292 -19.49 15.79 -44.90
CA ASP A 292 -20.64 16.65 -44.59
C ASP A 292 -21.52 16.11 -43.45
N SER A 293 -21.19 14.93 -42.91
CA SER A 293 -21.91 14.30 -41.81
C SER A 293 -22.03 15.21 -40.57
N PRO A 294 -23.26 15.39 -40.02
CA PRO A 294 -23.45 16.12 -38.76
C PRO A 294 -22.67 15.53 -37.58
N LEU A 295 -22.44 14.22 -37.59
CA LEU A 295 -21.65 13.53 -36.57
C LEU A 295 -20.17 13.92 -36.62
N LEU A 296 -19.62 14.18 -37.81
CA LEU A 296 -18.25 14.66 -37.95
C LEU A 296 -18.10 16.09 -37.41
N ARG A 297 -19.13 16.92 -37.59
CA ARG A 297 -19.19 18.28 -37.01
C ARG A 297 -19.23 18.22 -35.48
N LEU A 298 -20.07 17.36 -34.91
CA LEU A 298 -20.21 17.16 -33.47
C LEU A 298 -18.94 16.60 -32.80
N LEU A 299 -18.11 15.86 -33.54
CA LEU A 299 -16.78 15.43 -33.07
C LEU A 299 -15.79 16.59 -32.84
N GLY A 300 -16.13 17.80 -33.33
CA GLY A 300 -15.28 18.99 -33.25
C GLY A 300 -14.13 18.97 -34.25
N VAL A 301 -14.31 18.34 -35.41
CA VAL A 301 -13.27 18.27 -36.47
C VAL A 301 -13.20 19.58 -37.23
N ARG A 302 -12.19 20.39 -36.91
CA ARG A 302 -11.93 21.68 -37.56
C ARG A 302 -11.03 21.55 -38.79
N TYR A 303 -10.03 20.67 -38.74
CA TYR A 303 -9.06 20.53 -39.82
C TYR A 303 -9.05 19.11 -40.40
N VAL A 304 -9.03 19.01 -41.72
CA VAL A 304 -8.89 17.76 -42.46
C VAL A 304 -7.59 17.81 -43.25
N VAL A 305 -6.70 16.85 -43.00
CA VAL A 305 -5.39 16.75 -43.66
C VAL A 305 -5.47 15.73 -44.79
N THR A 306 -5.02 16.07 -46.00
CA THR A 306 -5.15 15.20 -47.17
C THR A 306 -4.13 15.54 -48.26
N THR A 307 -3.86 14.61 -49.17
CA THR A 307 -3.16 14.84 -50.44
C THR A 307 -4.13 15.15 -51.59
N HIS A 308 -5.44 15.00 -51.36
CA HIS A 308 -6.50 15.13 -52.38
C HIS A 308 -7.22 16.46 -52.28
N THR A 309 -7.92 16.85 -53.34
CA THR A 309 -8.79 18.02 -53.33
C THR A 309 -10.15 17.66 -52.76
N ILE A 310 -10.64 18.46 -51.79
CA ILE A 310 -11.99 18.35 -51.23
C ILE A 310 -12.89 19.37 -51.94
N PRO A 311 -13.93 18.93 -52.68
CA PRO A 311 -14.82 19.82 -53.43
C PRO A 311 -15.99 20.38 -52.60
N ASN A 312 -16.19 19.89 -51.38
CA ASN A 312 -17.31 20.25 -50.51
C ASN A 312 -17.27 21.74 -50.14
N ALA A 313 -18.38 22.46 -50.34
CA ALA A 313 -18.46 23.91 -50.09
C ALA A 313 -18.27 24.33 -48.63
N GLY A 314 -18.40 23.40 -47.67
CA GLY A 314 -18.18 23.63 -46.24
C GLY A 314 -16.71 23.67 -45.80
N TYR A 315 -15.77 23.40 -46.73
CA TYR A 315 -14.35 23.24 -46.45
C TYR A 315 -13.51 24.23 -47.25
N ASP A 316 -12.70 25.04 -46.56
CA ASP A 316 -11.77 25.97 -47.20
C ASP A 316 -10.35 25.42 -47.18
N LEU A 317 -9.64 25.51 -48.29
CA LEU A 317 -8.21 25.21 -48.33
C LEU A 317 -7.45 26.34 -47.61
N VAL A 318 -6.77 26.00 -46.51
CA VAL A 318 -6.07 26.95 -45.63
C VAL A 318 -4.55 26.74 -45.57
N TYR A 319 -4.08 25.58 -46.03
CA TYR A 319 -2.67 25.24 -46.17
C TYR A 319 -2.48 24.33 -47.39
N ASP A 320 -1.50 24.63 -48.23
CA ASP A 320 -1.20 23.86 -49.46
C ASP A 320 0.31 23.88 -49.72
N ASP A 321 1.03 22.90 -49.18
CA ASP A 321 2.46 22.71 -49.42
C ASP A 321 2.77 21.19 -49.48
N GLU A 322 3.39 20.60 -48.45
CA GLU A 322 3.69 19.16 -48.44
C GLU A 322 2.45 18.27 -48.40
N VAL A 323 1.36 18.81 -47.85
CA VAL A 323 0.00 18.25 -47.83
C VAL A 323 -0.99 19.41 -47.89
N LYS A 324 -2.25 19.10 -48.17
CA LYS A 324 -3.36 20.06 -48.10
C LYS A 324 -4.03 19.97 -46.73
N VAL A 325 -4.38 21.12 -46.16
CA VAL A 325 -5.25 21.20 -44.97
C VAL A 325 -6.47 22.01 -45.31
N TYR A 326 -7.64 21.43 -45.06
CA TYR A 326 -8.93 22.07 -45.21
C TYR A 326 -9.53 22.41 -43.85
N GLU A 327 -10.07 23.62 -43.71
CA GLU A 327 -10.81 24.08 -42.53
C GLU A 327 -12.32 23.88 -42.73
N ASN A 328 -12.95 23.19 -41.78
CA ASN A 328 -14.40 22.98 -41.72
C ASN A 328 -15.09 24.17 -41.06
N ARG A 329 -15.90 24.92 -41.83
CA ARG A 329 -16.64 26.08 -41.34
C ARG A 329 -17.75 25.74 -40.33
N ASN A 330 -18.23 24.50 -40.34
CA ASN A 330 -19.41 24.07 -39.58
C ASN A 330 -19.03 23.25 -38.33
N THR A 331 -17.87 23.51 -37.74
CA THR A 331 -17.33 22.74 -36.60
C THR A 331 -18.02 23.11 -35.29
N PHE A 332 -18.41 22.10 -34.49
CA PHE A 332 -18.92 22.35 -33.13
C PHE A 332 -17.77 22.58 -32.14
N PRO A 333 -17.96 23.46 -31.14
CA PRO A 333 -17.03 23.55 -30.01
C PRO A 333 -17.01 22.22 -29.24
N ARG A 334 -15.87 21.91 -28.61
CA ARG A 334 -15.74 20.64 -27.88
C ARG A 334 -16.63 20.57 -26.64
N VAL A 335 -16.98 21.73 -26.08
CA VAL A 335 -17.84 21.89 -24.91
C VAL A 335 -18.87 22.97 -25.21
N PHE A 336 -20.13 22.67 -24.93
CA PHE A 336 -21.24 23.60 -25.11
C PHE A 336 -22.40 23.25 -24.18
N ILE A 337 -23.36 24.17 -24.06
CA ILE A 337 -24.55 24.01 -23.23
C ILE A 337 -25.79 23.98 -24.12
N VAL A 338 -26.68 23.02 -23.90
CA VAL A 338 -27.96 22.90 -24.60
C VAL A 338 -29.16 22.99 -23.64
N PRO A 339 -30.29 23.57 -24.09
CA PRO A 339 -31.50 23.77 -23.27
C PRO A 339 -32.29 22.48 -22.97
N GLU A 340 -32.28 21.52 -23.89
CA GLU A 340 -33.21 20.39 -23.86
C GLU A 340 -32.48 19.05 -23.99
N ALA A 341 -33.02 18.02 -23.35
CA ALA A 341 -32.55 16.64 -23.48
C ALA A 341 -33.68 15.72 -23.95
N VAL A 342 -33.36 14.85 -24.92
CA VAL A 342 -34.26 13.78 -25.38
C VAL A 342 -33.72 12.44 -24.90
N ALA A 343 -34.58 11.62 -24.31
CA ALA A 343 -34.22 10.29 -23.84
C ALA A 343 -34.09 9.30 -25.01
N ALA A 344 -33.02 8.51 -25.00
CA ALA A 344 -32.84 7.36 -25.89
C ALA A 344 -32.68 6.05 -25.09
N PRO A 345 -33.34 4.95 -25.48
CA PRO A 345 -33.25 3.68 -24.76
C PRO A 345 -31.88 3.02 -24.93
N ASP A 346 -31.25 3.19 -26.09
CA ASP A 346 -29.93 2.64 -26.40
C ASP A 346 -29.15 3.55 -27.35
N GLN A 347 -27.91 3.14 -27.63
CA GLN A 347 -26.99 3.88 -28.47
C GLN A 347 -27.48 3.99 -29.92
N THR A 348 -28.12 2.95 -30.44
CA THR A 348 -28.58 2.92 -31.83
C THR A 348 -29.66 3.96 -32.04
N ALA A 349 -30.67 3.97 -31.16
CA ALA A 349 -31.74 4.96 -31.15
C ALA A 349 -31.19 6.38 -30.95
N ALA A 350 -30.18 6.54 -30.09
CA ALA A 350 -29.54 7.84 -29.90
C ALA A 350 -28.90 8.36 -31.21
N LEU A 351 -28.13 7.51 -31.90
CA LEU A 351 -27.49 7.83 -33.18
C LEU A 351 -28.50 8.08 -34.31
N ASP A 352 -29.62 7.35 -34.33
CA ASP A 352 -30.71 7.57 -35.30
C ASP A 352 -31.39 8.93 -35.07
N THR A 353 -31.60 9.30 -33.80
CA THR A 353 -32.23 10.58 -33.43
C THR A 353 -31.32 11.76 -33.77
N LEU A 354 -30.00 11.62 -33.55
CA LEU A 354 -29.02 12.65 -33.90
C LEU A 354 -28.98 13.03 -35.39
N GLN A 355 -29.49 12.17 -36.28
CA GLN A 355 -29.54 12.48 -37.71
C GLN A 355 -30.69 13.43 -38.07
N THR A 356 -31.69 13.59 -37.20
CA THR A 356 -32.91 14.37 -37.48
C THR A 356 -33.05 15.62 -36.62
N ILE A 357 -32.26 15.75 -35.55
CA ILE A 357 -32.31 16.89 -34.63
C ILE A 357 -31.10 17.83 -34.78
N ASP A 358 -31.23 19.05 -34.27
CA ASP A 358 -30.10 19.97 -34.14
C ASP A 358 -29.36 19.75 -32.81
N PRO A 359 -28.11 19.22 -32.82
CA PRO A 359 -27.33 19.00 -31.60
C PRO A 359 -26.90 20.30 -30.92
N ALA A 360 -27.09 21.48 -31.55
CA ALA A 360 -26.89 22.76 -30.89
C ALA A 360 -28.03 23.14 -29.93
N GLN A 361 -29.20 22.50 -30.03
CA GLN A 361 -30.36 22.77 -29.17
C GLN A 361 -30.77 21.57 -28.29
N VAL A 362 -30.47 20.35 -28.73
CA VAL A 362 -30.94 19.14 -28.04
C VAL A 362 -29.78 18.17 -27.83
N VAL A 363 -29.63 17.65 -26.60
CA VAL A 363 -28.74 16.51 -26.30
C VAL A 363 -29.55 15.22 -26.24
N VAL A 364 -29.05 14.16 -26.85
CA VAL A 364 -29.69 12.83 -26.75
C VAL A 364 -29.06 12.05 -25.62
N VAL A 365 -29.81 11.80 -24.55
CA VAL A 365 -29.30 11.18 -23.32
C VAL A 365 -29.73 9.72 -23.23
N GLU A 366 -28.76 8.83 -23.14
CA GLU A 366 -29.01 7.39 -23.12
C GLU A 366 -29.32 6.90 -21.70
N GLY A 367 -30.36 6.09 -21.56
CA GLY A 367 -30.76 5.51 -20.27
C GLY A 367 -31.47 6.48 -19.31
N LEU A 368 -31.79 7.69 -19.77
CA LEU A 368 -32.68 8.61 -19.04
C LEU A 368 -34.13 8.15 -19.24
N SER A 369 -34.94 8.08 -18.18
CA SER A 369 -36.38 7.83 -18.33
C SER A 369 -37.09 9.15 -18.71
N PRO A 370 -37.99 9.16 -19.71
CA PRO A 370 -38.75 10.36 -20.10
C PRO A 370 -39.44 11.04 -18.91
N ASP A 371 -39.98 10.26 -17.97
CA ASP A 371 -40.69 10.78 -16.79
C ASP A 371 -39.78 11.46 -15.76
N THR A 372 -38.47 11.20 -15.84
CA THR A 372 -37.44 11.74 -14.94
C THR A 372 -36.56 12.80 -15.61
N ALA A 373 -36.81 13.08 -16.89
CA ALA A 373 -36.05 14.07 -17.63
C ALA A 373 -36.33 15.47 -17.05
N PRO A 374 -35.29 16.28 -16.79
CA PRO A 374 -35.47 17.66 -16.41
C PRO A 374 -36.28 18.42 -17.48
N PRO A 375 -37.14 19.37 -17.09
CA PRO A 375 -37.94 20.10 -18.07
C PRO A 375 -37.05 20.96 -18.98
N PRO A 376 -37.45 21.22 -20.23
CA PRO A 376 -36.71 22.11 -21.13
C PRO A 376 -36.44 23.48 -20.51
N ALA A 377 -35.25 23.99 -20.75
CA ALA A 377 -34.80 25.30 -20.29
C ALA A 377 -34.80 26.32 -21.43
N SER A 378 -34.66 27.61 -21.09
CA SER A 378 -34.46 28.66 -22.10
C SER A 378 -33.34 29.63 -21.71
N PRO A 379 -32.10 29.16 -21.46
CA PRO A 379 -30.98 30.03 -21.12
C PRO A 379 -30.64 30.96 -22.28
N THR A 380 -30.53 32.26 -22.01
CA THR A 380 -30.06 33.25 -22.99
C THR A 380 -28.54 33.40 -22.96
N LEU A 381 -27.93 33.17 -21.79
CA LEU A 381 -26.48 33.11 -21.57
C LEU A 381 -26.06 31.66 -21.39
N ARG A 382 -25.18 31.16 -22.28
CA ARG A 382 -24.75 29.76 -22.29
C ARG A 382 -23.27 29.58 -22.65
N GLU A 383 -22.39 30.14 -21.83
CA GLU A 383 -20.94 30.04 -22.07
C GLU A 383 -20.35 28.81 -21.38
N ALA A 384 -19.49 28.09 -22.09
CA ALA A 384 -18.68 27.02 -21.54
C ALA A 384 -17.27 27.05 -22.14
N ARG A 385 -16.25 26.92 -21.30
CA ARG A 385 -14.84 26.90 -21.71
C ARG A 385 -14.02 25.94 -20.87
N ILE A 386 -13.02 25.30 -21.48
CA ILE A 386 -12.10 24.44 -20.73
C ILE A 386 -11.07 25.33 -20.05
N SER A 387 -11.08 25.38 -18.71
CA SER A 387 -10.17 26.22 -17.94
C SER A 387 -8.86 25.51 -17.58
N GLN A 388 -8.90 24.19 -17.38
CA GLN A 388 -7.72 23.38 -17.15
C GLN A 388 -7.94 21.96 -17.69
N ARG A 389 -6.94 21.43 -18.41
CA ARG A 389 -6.98 20.07 -18.96
C ARG A 389 -5.76 19.27 -18.52
N GLY A 390 -6.00 18.13 -17.90
CA GLY A 390 -5.00 17.14 -17.56
C GLY A 390 -5.44 15.74 -18.00
N ASN A 391 -4.56 14.76 -17.82
CA ASN A 391 -4.83 13.38 -18.25
C ASN A 391 -5.93 12.70 -17.41
N ARG A 392 -6.07 13.11 -16.15
CA ARG A 392 -7.05 12.55 -15.21
C ARG A 392 -8.19 13.51 -14.94
N GLU A 393 -7.93 14.81 -14.97
CA GLU A 393 -8.83 15.86 -14.49
C GLU A 393 -9.02 16.93 -15.55
N ILE A 394 -10.25 17.38 -15.71
CA ILE A 394 -10.64 18.39 -16.67
C ILE A 394 -11.58 19.35 -15.96
N PHE A 395 -11.30 20.64 -16.06
CA PHE A 395 -12.07 21.71 -15.46
C PHE A 395 -12.72 22.51 -16.58
N ILE A 396 -14.02 22.71 -16.45
CA ILE A 396 -14.84 23.43 -17.40
C ILE A 396 -15.52 24.55 -16.64
N ASP A 397 -15.23 25.79 -17.00
CA ASP A 397 -15.94 26.94 -16.47
C ASP A 397 -17.21 27.15 -17.29
N VAL A 398 -18.32 27.34 -16.60
CA VAL A 398 -19.62 27.61 -17.20
C VAL A 398 -20.20 28.90 -16.65
N ASN A 399 -20.95 29.59 -17.49
CA ASN A 399 -21.76 30.74 -17.12
C ASN A 399 -23.13 30.59 -17.77
N ILE A 400 -24.15 30.36 -16.96
CA ILE A 400 -25.52 30.09 -17.39
C ILE A 400 -26.51 30.90 -16.57
N ASP A 401 -27.53 31.48 -17.23
CA ASP A 401 -28.55 32.33 -16.61
C ASP A 401 -29.83 31.57 -16.20
N ASP A 402 -29.97 30.32 -16.63
CA ASP A 402 -31.04 29.38 -16.26
C ASP A 402 -30.40 27.99 -15.98
N ARG A 403 -31.17 26.90 -16.15
CA ARG A 403 -30.72 25.51 -16.16
C ARG A 403 -30.29 25.07 -17.57
N GLY A 404 -29.55 23.96 -17.68
CA GLY A 404 -29.14 23.43 -18.97
C GLY A 404 -28.24 22.19 -18.88
N TRP A 405 -27.93 21.63 -20.04
CA TRP A 405 -27.08 20.45 -20.17
C TRP A 405 -25.71 20.83 -20.71
N LEU A 406 -24.67 20.63 -19.90
CA LEU A 406 -23.29 20.77 -20.36
C LEU A 406 -22.89 19.50 -21.10
N VAL A 407 -22.66 19.61 -22.41
CA VAL A 407 -22.18 18.53 -23.26
C VAL A 407 -20.67 18.69 -23.45
N TYR A 408 -19.93 17.62 -23.19
CA TYR A 408 -18.51 17.53 -23.51
C TYR A 408 -18.26 16.38 -24.48
N THR A 409 -17.80 16.70 -25.68
CA THR A 409 -17.58 15.79 -26.83
C THR A 409 -16.40 14.83 -26.66
N ASP A 410 -16.13 14.42 -25.43
CA ASP A 410 -15.19 13.36 -25.08
C ASP A 410 -15.93 12.07 -24.72
N ASN A 411 -15.29 10.95 -24.99
CA ASN A 411 -15.90 9.64 -24.78
C ASN A 411 -16.29 9.41 -23.32
N TYR A 412 -17.56 9.08 -23.11
CA TYR A 412 -18.08 8.53 -21.88
C TYR A 412 -17.46 7.16 -21.61
N PHE A 413 -17.04 6.93 -20.37
CA PHE A 413 -16.58 5.62 -19.93
C PHE A 413 -16.87 5.47 -18.44
N GLU A 414 -17.14 4.24 -18.00
CA GLU A 414 -17.38 3.97 -16.58
C GLU A 414 -16.11 4.30 -15.76
N GLY A 415 -16.24 5.18 -14.77
CA GLY A 415 -15.12 5.64 -13.93
C GLY A 415 -14.88 7.14 -13.96
N TRP A 416 -15.45 7.87 -14.93
CA TRP A 416 -15.54 9.32 -14.83
C TRP A 416 -16.53 9.74 -13.74
N LYS A 417 -16.21 10.81 -13.02
CA LYS A 417 -17.08 11.50 -12.06
C LYS A 417 -17.05 12.99 -12.33
N ALA A 418 -18.17 13.67 -12.09
CA ALA A 418 -18.29 15.11 -12.24
C ALA A 418 -18.61 15.76 -10.88
N TYR A 419 -18.03 16.93 -10.65
CA TYR A 419 -18.24 17.71 -9.44
C TYR A 419 -18.52 19.17 -9.80
N LEU A 420 -19.58 19.73 -9.24
CA LEU A 420 -19.89 21.15 -9.29
C LEU A 420 -19.11 21.90 -8.21
N ARG A 421 -18.45 23.00 -8.58
CA ARG A 421 -17.65 23.83 -7.68
C ARG A 421 -17.98 25.31 -7.89
N PRO A 422 -17.93 26.14 -6.83
CA PRO A 422 -17.93 27.59 -6.99
C PRO A 422 -16.78 28.04 -7.90
N PHE A 423 -17.06 29.02 -8.75
CA PHE A 423 -16.07 29.60 -9.65
C PHE A 423 -14.86 30.17 -8.86
N GLY A 424 -13.64 29.91 -9.33
CA GLY A 424 -12.40 30.39 -8.70
C GLY A 424 -11.93 29.62 -7.47
N ALA A 425 -12.62 28.56 -7.04
CA ALA A 425 -12.16 27.72 -5.93
C ALA A 425 -10.88 26.93 -6.30
N VAL A 426 -9.84 26.97 -5.46
CA VAL A 426 -8.55 26.30 -5.71
C VAL A 426 -8.41 25.01 -4.89
N GLY A 427 -8.04 23.89 -5.53
CA GLY A 427 -7.74 22.59 -4.88
C GLY A 427 -8.89 21.57 -4.80
N GLU A 428 -8.61 20.32 -4.45
CA GLU A 428 -9.61 19.32 -4.02
C GLU A 428 -9.72 19.45 -2.50
N GLY A 429 -10.79 20.00 -1.92
CA GLY A 429 -10.73 20.18 -0.47
C GLY A 429 -11.97 20.67 0.23
N ALA A 430 -11.84 20.66 1.54
CA ALA A 430 -12.75 21.37 2.42
C ALA A 430 -12.25 22.83 2.59
N THR A 431 -13.17 23.76 2.83
CA THR A 431 -12.85 25.15 3.24
C THR A 431 -11.90 25.16 4.45
N ALA A 432 -11.31 26.32 4.78
CA ALA A 432 -10.53 26.48 6.01
C ALA A 432 -11.32 26.07 7.29
N THR A 433 -12.65 26.13 7.22
CA THR A 433 -13.60 25.72 8.26
C THR A 433 -13.99 24.22 8.21
N GLY A 434 -13.57 23.48 7.19
CA GLY A 434 -13.81 22.03 7.08
C GLY A 434 -15.07 21.62 6.32
N GLU A 435 -15.66 22.48 5.48
CA GLU A 435 -16.82 22.14 4.64
C GLU A 435 -16.40 21.76 3.21
N SER A 436 -16.97 20.68 2.64
CA SER A 436 -16.64 20.26 1.26
C SER A 436 -17.02 21.35 0.24
N ILE A 437 -16.08 21.76 -0.62
CA ILE A 437 -16.34 22.75 -1.68
C ILE A 437 -16.95 22.14 -2.95
N GLU A 438 -17.04 20.81 -3.03
CA GLU A 438 -17.49 20.08 -4.22
C GLU A 438 -18.81 19.33 -3.96
N THR A 439 -19.75 19.43 -4.90
CA THR A 439 -20.98 18.62 -4.95
C THR A 439 -20.93 17.69 -6.15
N GLN A 440 -21.13 16.38 -5.95
CA GLN A 440 -21.07 15.42 -7.06
C GLN A 440 -22.30 15.54 -7.97
N LEU A 441 -22.07 15.58 -9.29
CA LEU A 441 -23.09 15.56 -10.33
C LEU A 441 -23.15 14.17 -11.00
N PRO A 442 -24.33 13.68 -11.38
CA PRO A 442 -24.45 12.50 -12.24
C PRO A 442 -23.91 12.81 -13.63
N ILE A 443 -23.15 11.85 -14.20
CA ILE A 443 -22.72 11.89 -15.60
C ILE A 443 -23.61 10.97 -16.41
N TYR A 444 -24.07 11.46 -17.55
CA TYR A 444 -24.86 10.69 -18.50
C TYR A 444 -24.06 10.43 -19.77
N ARG A 445 -24.32 9.29 -20.41
CA ARG A 445 -23.87 9.03 -21.77
C ARG A 445 -24.80 9.81 -22.72
N ALA A 446 -24.20 10.65 -23.54
CA ALA A 446 -24.88 11.58 -24.43
C ALA A 446 -24.43 11.36 -25.88
N ASP A 447 -25.34 11.59 -26.80
CA ASP A 447 -25.10 11.63 -28.25
C ASP A 447 -24.35 10.38 -28.77
N GLY A 448 -24.69 9.21 -28.24
CA GLY A 448 -24.13 7.93 -28.64
C GLY A 448 -22.76 7.59 -28.03
N THR A 449 -21.93 8.56 -27.65
CA THR A 449 -20.60 8.25 -27.09
C THR A 449 -20.05 9.31 -26.13
N PHE A 450 -20.58 10.53 -26.12
CA PHE A 450 -20.08 11.64 -25.33
C PHE A 450 -20.63 11.64 -23.91
N ARG A 451 -20.20 12.61 -23.11
CA ARG A 451 -20.61 12.77 -21.72
C ARG A 451 -21.34 14.09 -21.53
N ALA A 452 -22.42 14.06 -20.76
CA ALA A 452 -23.16 15.24 -20.37
C ALA A 452 -23.43 15.28 -18.87
N VAL A 453 -23.57 16.49 -18.33
CA VAL A 453 -24.03 16.73 -16.96
C VAL A 453 -25.14 17.77 -16.97
N TYR A 454 -26.13 17.58 -16.10
CA TYR A 454 -27.22 18.53 -15.94
C TYR A 454 -26.86 19.58 -14.88
N LEU A 455 -27.06 20.85 -15.23
CA LEU A 455 -26.87 22.00 -14.36
C LEU A 455 -28.26 22.50 -13.93
N ASP A 456 -28.58 22.33 -12.64
CA ASP A 456 -29.90 22.63 -12.07
C ASP A 456 -30.06 24.10 -11.63
N LYS A 457 -28.97 24.87 -11.61
CA LYS A 457 -28.92 26.24 -11.10
C LYS A 457 -28.17 27.17 -12.02
N ALA A 458 -28.74 28.36 -12.20
CA ALA A 458 -28.08 29.51 -12.80
C ALA A 458 -26.84 29.93 -11.97
N GLY A 459 -25.86 30.51 -12.65
CA GLY A 459 -24.66 31.10 -12.05
C GLY A 459 -23.38 30.73 -12.78
N GLN A 460 -22.29 31.21 -12.21
CA GLN A 460 -20.94 30.93 -12.69
C GLN A 460 -20.33 29.79 -11.85
N TRP A 461 -19.98 28.70 -12.54
CA TRP A 461 -19.52 27.47 -11.89
C TRP A 461 -18.30 26.91 -12.59
N THR A 462 -17.57 26.04 -11.89
CA THR A 462 -16.54 25.19 -12.50
C THR A 462 -16.93 23.73 -12.31
N ILE A 463 -17.11 23.01 -13.42
CA ILE A 463 -17.36 21.57 -13.43
C ILE A 463 -16.01 20.86 -13.52
N ARG A 464 -15.73 20.01 -12.55
CA ARG A 464 -14.54 19.15 -12.55
C ARG A 464 -14.91 17.73 -12.93
N PHE A 465 -14.44 17.28 -14.08
CA PHE A 465 -14.44 15.87 -14.46
C PHE A 465 -13.15 15.21 -13.96
N VAL A 466 -13.28 14.09 -13.26
CA VAL A 466 -12.14 13.29 -12.79
C VAL A 466 -12.31 11.83 -13.18
N TYR A 467 -11.27 11.24 -13.76
CA TYR A 467 -11.23 9.83 -14.11
C TYR A 467 -10.66 9.01 -12.94
N SER A 468 -11.50 8.17 -12.35
CA SER A 468 -11.12 7.27 -11.26
C SER A 468 -11.69 5.87 -11.52
N PRO A 469 -11.11 5.13 -12.48
CA PRO A 469 -11.63 3.83 -12.88
C PRO A 469 -11.43 2.79 -11.78
N ARG A 470 -12.45 1.94 -11.60
CA ARG A 470 -12.44 0.84 -10.62
C ARG A 470 -11.28 -0.14 -10.87
N SER A 471 -10.94 -0.39 -12.14
CA SER A 471 -9.85 -1.29 -12.54
C SER A 471 -8.49 -0.82 -12.03
N MET A 472 -8.21 0.50 -12.05
CA MET A 472 -6.97 1.05 -11.51
C MET A 472 -6.90 0.89 -9.99
N LEU A 473 -8.00 1.17 -9.28
CA LEU A 473 -8.08 0.99 -7.84
C LEU A 473 -7.85 -0.47 -7.44
N LEU A 474 -8.48 -1.41 -8.16
CA LEU A 474 -8.29 -2.85 -7.97
C LEU A 474 -6.84 -3.28 -8.29
N GLY A 475 -6.25 -2.76 -9.36
CA GLY A 475 -4.87 -3.08 -9.75
C GLY A 475 -3.82 -2.61 -8.74
N VAL A 476 -3.98 -1.39 -8.21
CA VAL A 476 -3.13 -0.88 -7.12
C VAL A 476 -3.28 -1.76 -5.88
N TYR A 477 -4.50 -2.15 -5.53
CA TYR A 477 -4.78 -3.02 -4.39
C TYR A 477 -4.17 -4.42 -4.54
N THR A 478 -4.39 -5.10 -5.66
CA THR A 478 -3.86 -6.46 -5.89
C THR A 478 -2.33 -6.45 -5.89
N SER A 479 -1.72 -5.42 -6.47
CA SER A 479 -0.27 -5.24 -6.45
C SER A 479 0.26 -5.02 -5.04
N PHE A 480 -0.43 -4.21 -4.23
CA PHE A 480 -0.07 -3.99 -2.83
C PHE A 480 -0.17 -5.28 -2.00
N LEU A 481 -1.29 -6.02 -2.10
CA LEU A 481 -1.48 -7.26 -1.37
C LEU A 481 -0.45 -8.33 -1.79
N ALA A 482 -0.16 -8.43 -3.09
CA ALA A 482 0.89 -9.29 -3.61
C ALA A 482 2.26 -8.91 -3.03
N ALA A 483 2.60 -7.62 -3.00
CA ALA A 483 3.86 -7.15 -2.43
C ALA A 483 3.98 -7.46 -0.93
N VAL A 484 2.93 -7.22 -0.14
CA VAL A 484 2.90 -7.59 1.29
C VAL A 484 3.06 -9.09 1.47
N THR A 485 2.35 -9.89 0.67
CA THR A 485 2.45 -11.36 0.73
C THR A 485 3.86 -11.83 0.40
N LEU A 486 4.48 -11.28 -0.64
CA LEU A 486 5.87 -11.58 -1.01
C LEU A 486 6.85 -11.17 0.09
N LEU A 487 6.66 -10.01 0.73
CA LEU A 487 7.47 -9.57 1.86
C LEU A 487 7.35 -10.51 3.06
N LEU A 488 6.14 -11.01 3.34
CA LEU A 488 5.91 -11.98 4.41
C LEU A 488 6.54 -13.34 4.11
N LEU A 489 6.39 -13.83 2.88
CA LEU A 489 7.02 -15.06 2.44
C LEU A 489 8.55 -14.94 2.46
N ALA A 490 9.10 -13.80 2.04
CA ALA A 490 10.53 -13.51 2.12
C ALA A 490 11.01 -13.42 3.57
N GLY A 491 10.23 -12.78 4.45
CA GLY A 491 10.52 -12.73 5.89
C GLY A 491 10.49 -14.11 6.54
N TRP A 492 9.50 -14.94 6.20
CA TRP A 492 9.38 -16.31 6.69
C TRP A 492 10.52 -17.20 6.15
N TRP A 493 10.88 -17.05 4.88
CA TRP A 493 12.02 -17.73 4.28
C TRP A 493 13.33 -17.32 4.96
N ALA A 494 13.57 -16.01 5.12
CA ALA A 494 14.76 -15.47 5.78
C ALA A 494 14.84 -15.96 7.23
N TRP A 495 13.70 -16.02 7.92
CA TRP A 495 13.59 -16.62 9.23
C TRP A 495 14.07 -18.07 9.23
N GLY A 496 13.47 -18.94 8.42
CA GLY A 496 13.88 -20.35 8.34
C GLY A 496 15.36 -20.54 7.96
N ARG A 497 15.91 -19.63 7.16
CA ARG A 497 17.30 -19.69 6.66
C ARG A 497 18.34 -19.28 7.70
N TYR A 498 18.11 -18.17 8.42
CA TYR A 498 19.10 -17.54 9.31
C TYR A 498 18.86 -17.84 10.79
N TYR A 499 17.69 -18.36 11.16
CA TYR A 499 17.27 -18.50 12.54
C TYR A 499 17.36 -19.95 13.03
N ARG A 500 18.49 -20.33 13.62
CA ARG A 500 18.68 -21.63 14.31
C ARG A 500 18.86 -21.40 15.80
N GLY A 501 18.08 -22.12 16.62
CA GLY A 501 17.92 -21.87 18.06
C GLY A 501 19.24 -21.86 18.84
N GLU A 502 19.49 -20.76 19.55
CA GLU A 502 20.58 -20.66 20.52
C GLU A 502 20.25 -21.42 21.81
N ARG A 503 21.26 -22.04 22.42
CA ARG A 503 21.14 -22.84 23.65
C ARG A 503 21.26 -22.03 24.96
N SER A 504 21.36 -20.70 24.92
CA SER A 504 21.51 -19.86 26.12
C SER A 504 20.20 -19.20 26.55
N GLU A 505 19.96 -19.06 27.85
CA GLU A 505 18.78 -18.37 28.41
C GLU A 505 18.72 -16.89 27.98
N VAL A 506 19.87 -16.20 28.01
CA VAL A 506 19.98 -14.80 27.56
C VAL A 506 19.71 -14.69 26.06
N GLY A 507 20.23 -15.63 25.27
CA GLY A 507 19.95 -15.75 23.84
C GLY A 507 18.46 -15.98 23.60
N THR A 508 17.78 -16.79 24.42
CA THR A 508 16.35 -17.09 24.28
C THR A 508 15.45 -15.88 24.59
N VAL A 509 15.79 -15.08 25.60
CA VAL A 509 15.03 -13.85 25.92
C VAL A 509 15.26 -12.78 24.85
N ALA A 510 16.52 -12.53 24.45
CA ALA A 510 16.84 -11.59 23.38
C ALA A 510 16.20 -12.00 22.05
N LYS A 511 16.20 -13.31 21.75
CA LYS A 511 15.51 -13.95 20.64
C LYS A 511 14.01 -13.65 20.67
N ASN A 512 13.33 -13.92 21.78
CA ASN A 512 11.89 -13.70 21.92
C ASN A 512 11.52 -12.20 21.78
N SER A 513 12.32 -11.30 22.35
CA SER A 513 12.12 -9.85 22.20
C SER A 513 12.35 -9.36 20.77
N ALA A 514 13.38 -9.88 20.08
CA ALA A 514 13.67 -9.53 18.69
C ALA A 514 12.56 -10.00 17.73
N VAL A 515 12.02 -11.21 17.93
CA VAL A 515 10.85 -11.71 17.18
C VAL A 515 9.71 -10.70 17.29
N GLN A 516 9.36 -10.35 18.52
CA GLN A 516 8.22 -9.49 18.79
C GLN A 516 8.44 -8.10 18.19
N MET A 517 9.66 -7.56 18.23
CA MET A 517 10.00 -6.30 17.61
C MET A 517 9.86 -6.34 16.09
N VAL A 518 10.42 -7.36 15.42
CA VAL A 518 10.34 -7.51 13.96
C VAL A 518 8.89 -7.72 13.51
N THR A 519 8.15 -8.62 14.15
CA THR A 519 6.74 -8.87 13.85
C THR A 519 5.88 -7.63 14.07
N SER A 520 6.13 -6.87 15.14
CA SER A 520 5.35 -5.67 15.43
C SER A 520 5.68 -4.52 14.47
N LEU A 521 6.95 -4.37 14.04
CA LEU A 521 7.34 -3.44 12.97
C LEU A 521 6.69 -3.78 11.64
N LEU A 522 6.66 -5.07 11.30
CA LEU A 522 6.00 -5.58 10.10
C LEU A 522 4.49 -5.29 10.12
N ASN A 523 3.81 -5.60 11.22
CA ASN A 523 2.38 -5.29 11.38
C ASN A 523 2.09 -3.79 11.25
N ARG A 524 2.92 -2.94 11.87
CA ARG A 524 2.80 -1.48 11.74
C ARG A 524 3.01 -1.00 10.30
N GLY A 525 3.96 -1.59 9.57
CA GLY A 525 4.15 -1.30 8.14
C GLY A 525 2.93 -1.68 7.31
N ILE A 526 2.34 -2.83 7.58
CA ILE A 526 1.09 -3.29 6.94
C ILE A 526 -0.07 -2.35 7.26
N ASP A 527 -0.25 -1.97 8.53
CA ASP A 527 -1.29 -1.04 8.98
C ASP A 527 -1.11 0.35 8.36
N PHE A 528 0.13 0.84 8.28
CA PHE A 528 0.44 2.12 7.65
C PHE A 528 0.12 2.10 6.16
N ALA A 529 0.49 1.04 5.44
CA ALA A 529 0.20 0.94 4.03
C ALA A 529 -1.30 0.71 3.75
N PHE A 530 -2.01 -0.02 4.61
CA PHE A 530 -3.47 -0.06 4.59
C PHE A 530 -4.09 1.32 4.87
N SER A 531 -3.52 2.10 5.79
CA SER A 531 -3.99 3.47 6.06
C SER A 531 -3.92 4.35 4.81
N MET A 532 -2.89 4.20 3.97
CA MET A 532 -2.74 4.92 2.70
C MET A 532 -3.86 4.55 1.72
N LEU A 533 -4.20 3.26 1.59
CA LEU A 533 -5.34 2.82 0.80
C LEU A 533 -6.66 3.38 1.34
N ARG A 534 -6.90 3.23 2.64
CA ARG A 534 -8.12 3.70 3.31
C ARG A 534 -8.30 5.20 3.13
N LEU A 535 -7.24 5.99 3.34
CA LEU A 535 -7.25 7.45 3.23
C LEU A 535 -7.49 7.91 1.79
N ARG A 536 -7.02 7.18 0.78
CA ARG A 536 -7.27 7.50 -0.64
C ARG A 536 -8.69 7.16 -1.10
N ILE A 537 -9.34 6.19 -0.46
CA ILE A 537 -10.71 5.79 -0.79
C ILE A 537 -11.72 6.62 -0.01
N LEU A 538 -11.51 6.80 1.30
CA LEU A 538 -12.37 7.61 2.14
C LEU A 538 -12.06 9.09 1.91
N SER A 539 -13.09 9.89 1.65
CA SER A 539 -12.97 11.35 1.72
C SER A 539 -12.60 11.80 3.14
N PRO A 540 -12.10 13.04 3.33
CA PRO A 540 -11.84 13.57 4.67
C PRO A 540 -13.00 13.36 5.65
N THR A 541 -14.25 13.57 5.23
CA THR A 541 -15.44 13.32 6.05
C THR A 541 -15.57 11.84 6.45
N GLY A 542 -15.43 10.91 5.49
CA GLY A 542 -15.50 9.47 5.77
C GLY A 542 -14.39 8.99 6.70
N GLN A 543 -13.16 9.50 6.53
CA GLN A 543 -12.04 9.23 7.41
C GLN A 543 -12.28 9.81 8.82
N GLY A 544 -12.86 10.99 8.92
CA GLY A 544 -13.23 11.60 10.19
C GLY A 544 -14.24 10.77 10.98
N SER A 545 -15.33 10.36 10.32
CA SER A 545 -16.34 9.46 10.91
C SER A 545 -15.75 8.14 11.41
N TYR A 546 -14.83 7.56 10.62
CA TYR A 546 -14.10 6.35 11.02
C TYR A 546 -13.17 6.59 12.21
N ALA A 547 -12.41 7.68 12.20
CA ALA A 547 -11.50 8.04 13.29
C ALA A 547 -12.26 8.29 14.59
N PHE A 548 -13.43 8.91 14.53
CA PHE A 548 -14.34 9.06 15.68
C PHE A 548 -14.75 7.70 16.25
N ALA A 549 -15.27 6.80 15.41
CA ALA A 549 -15.71 5.47 15.86
C ALA A 549 -14.56 4.65 16.47
N ILE A 550 -13.35 4.71 15.89
CA ILE A 550 -12.16 4.10 16.46
C ILE A 550 -11.76 4.73 17.80
N SER A 551 -11.85 6.06 17.91
CA SER A 551 -11.47 6.76 19.14
C SER A 551 -12.36 6.32 20.31
N VAL A 552 -13.66 6.16 20.06
CA VAL A 552 -14.61 5.57 21.01
C VAL A 552 -14.14 4.16 21.37
N TYR A 553 -13.95 3.27 20.38
CA TYR A 553 -13.48 1.90 20.62
C TYR A 553 -12.23 1.83 21.51
N LEU A 554 -11.20 2.63 21.23
CA LEU A 554 -9.91 2.58 21.93
C LEU A 554 -10.00 3.02 23.40
N ILE A 555 -10.79 4.06 23.72
CA ILE A 555 -10.95 4.49 25.12
C ILE A 555 -11.66 3.39 25.93
N PHE A 556 -12.73 2.85 25.38
CA PHE A 556 -13.49 1.79 26.04
C PHE A 556 -12.72 0.47 26.10
N GLU A 557 -11.86 0.20 25.12
CA GLU A 557 -10.95 -0.95 25.15
C GLU A 557 -10.02 -0.92 26.37
N VAL A 558 -9.45 0.24 26.69
CA VAL A 558 -8.58 0.39 27.87
C VAL A 558 -9.37 0.16 29.16
N LEU A 559 -10.60 0.68 29.23
CA LEU A 559 -11.50 0.47 30.36
C LEU A 559 -11.84 -1.01 30.56
N THR A 560 -12.15 -1.76 29.48
CA THR A 560 -12.52 -3.16 29.60
C THR A 560 -11.32 -4.09 29.82
N ARG A 561 -10.13 -3.76 29.29
CA ARG A 561 -8.91 -4.55 29.52
C ARG A 561 -8.44 -4.49 30.97
N PHE A 562 -8.67 -3.35 31.63
CA PHE A 562 -8.46 -3.06 33.05
C PHE A 562 -7.09 -3.48 33.62
N GLY A 563 -6.03 -3.49 32.80
CA GLY A 563 -4.69 -3.92 33.25
C GLY A 563 -4.59 -5.41 33.68
N LEU A 564 -5.65 -6.20 33.48
CA LEU A 564 -5.73 -7.61 33.91
C LEU A 564 -4.73 -8.51 33.18
N GLN A 565 -4.28 -8.09 32.00
CA GLN A 565 -3.31 -8.80 31.18
C GLN A 565 -1.98 -9.02 31.92
N THR A 566 -1.47 -7.97 32.56
CA THR A 566 -0.20 -8.02 33.32
C THR A 566 -0.30 -8.97 34.50
N LEU A 567 -1.41 -8.91 35.24
CA LEU A 567 -1.65 -9.74 36.41
C LEU A 567 -1.86 -11.22 36.02
N LEU A 568 -2.64 -11.47 34.97
CA LEU A 568 -2.82 -12.81 34.40
C LEU A 568 -1.48 -13.42 33.98
N THR A 569 -0.64 -12.65 33.28
CA THR A 569 0.67 -13.12 32.82
C THR A 569 1.59 -13.43 34.00
N ARG A 570 1.67 -12.52 34.99
CA ARG A 570 2.52 -12.66 36.18
C ARG A 570 2.12 -13.88 37.03
N ASP A 571 0.85 -14.00 37.39
CA ASP A 571 0.39 -15.01 38.34
C ASP A 571 0.33 -16.42 37.71
N VAL A 572 0.03 -16.52 36.41
CA VAL A 572 0.05 -17.81 35.68
C VAL A 572 1.47 -18.25 35.34
N ALA A 573 2.40 -17.32 35.10
CA ALA A 573 3.81 -17.65 34.93
C ALA A 573 4.40 -18.27 36.21
N PHE A 574 3.94 -17.82 37.38
CA PHE A 574 4.34 -18.39 38.68
C PHE A 574 3.75 -19.79 38.92
N ASP A 575 2.44 -19.99 38.68
CA ASP A 575 1.77 -21.28 38.83
C ASP A 575 0.88 -21.60 37.61
N ARG A 576 1.48 -22.31 36.66
CA ARG A 576 0.84 -22.71 35.39
C ARG A 576 -0.41 -23.58 35.59
N SER A 577 -0.56 -24.27 36.74
CA SER A 577 -1.74 -25.10 37.03
C SER A 577 -3.01 -24.27 37.23
N ARG A 578 -2.87 -22.99 37.64
CA ARG A 578 -3.98 -22.07 37.88
C ARG A 578 -4.46 -21.36 36.63
N ALA A 579 -3.83 -21.58 35.47
CA ALA A 579 -4.13 -20.91 34.21
C ALA A 579 -5.62 -20.89 33.87
N ASN A 580 -6.31 -22.04 33.96
CA ASN A 580 -7.73 -22.13 33.62
C ASN A 580 -8.65 -21.38 34.62
N ARG A 581 -8.27 -21.33 35.90
CA ARG A 581 -9.01 -20.57 36.94
C ARG A 581 -8.87 -19.06 36.68
N TYR A 582 -7.65 -18.59 36.42
CA TYR A 582 -7.40 -17.18 36.14
C TYR A 582 -8.03 -16.74 34.81
N LEU A 583 -7.86 -17.52 33.74
CA LEU A 583 -8.43 -17.23 32.43
C LEU A 583 -9.96 -17.07 32.49
N ARG A 584 -10.67 -18.00 33.15
CA ARG A 584 -12.14 -17.91 33.30
C ARG A 584 -12.57 -16.67 34.09
N ASN A 585 -11.87 -16.34 35.18
CA ASN A 585 -12.21 -15.19 36.01
C ASN A 585 -11.92 -13.86 35.31
N VAL A 586 -10.81 -13.77 34.56
CA VAL A 586 -10.47 -12.59 33.74
C VAL A 586 -11.49 -12.41 32.62
N VAL A 587 -11.85 -13.46 31.89
CA VAL A 587 -12.87 -13.39 30.83
C VAL A 587 -14.23 -12.98 31.42
N GLY A 588 -14.66 -13.56 32.55
CA GLY A 588 -15.90 -13.19 33.22
C GLY A 588 -15.90 -11.73 33.71
N LEU A 589 -14.78 -11.28 34.29
CA LEU A 589 -14.63 -9.89 34.76
C LEU A 589 -14.68 -8.90 33.60
N ARG A 590 -13.96 -9.19 32.49
CA ARG A 590 -13.97 -8.35 31.28
C ARG A 590 -15.33 -8.32 30.60
N ALA A 591 -16.08 -9.42 30.60
CA ALA A 591 -17.46 -9.43 30.11
C ALA A 591 -18.37 -8.51 30.93
N GLY A 592 -18.22 -8.51 32.27
CA GLY A 592 -18.92 -7.58 33.15
C GLY A 592 -18.54 -6.12 32.91
N LEU A 593 -17.23 -5.82 32.81
CA LEU A 593 -16.75 -4.47 32.47
C LEU A 593 -17.22 -4.02 31.09
N TRP A 594 -17.27 -4.92 30.11
CA TRP A 594 -17.80 -4.63 28.78
C TRP A 594 -19.30 -4.29 28.84
N LEU A 595 -20.12 -5.07 29.57
CA LEU A 595 -21.54 -4.74 29.77
C LEU A 595 -21.73 -3.38 30.44
N LEU A 596 -20.90 -3.05 31.44
CA LEU A 596 -20.92 -1.74 32.10
C LEU A 596 -20.47 -0.61 31.18
N SER A 597 -19.64 -0.91 30.18
CA SER A 597 -19.17 0.09 29.21
C SER A 597 -20.22 0.47 28.17
N LEU A 598 -21.14 -0.43 27.81
CA LEU A 598 -22.19 -0.18 26.80
C LEU A 598 -23.08 1.04 27.09
N PRO A 599 -23.66 1.22 28.30
CA PRO A 599 -24.45 2.42 28.58
C PRO A 599 -23.61 3.71 28.54
N LEU A 600 -22.32 3.64 28.92
CA LEU A 600 -21.42 4.79 28.84
C LEU A 600 -21.06 5.13 27.39
N MET A 601 -20.86 4.12 26.52
CA MET A 601 -20.73 4.31 25.06
C MET A 601 -22.00 4.93 24.46
N ALA A 602 -23.18 4.44 24.86
CA ALA A 602 -24.46 4.96 24.42
C ALA A 602 -24.67 6.42 24.87
N LEU A 603 -24.26 6.77 26.09
CA LEU A 603 -24.29 8.15 26.60
C LEU A 603 -23.41 9.08 25.75
N VAL A 604 -22.21 8.64 25.37
CA VAL A 604 -21.34 9.41 24.46
C VAL A 604 -22.05 9.59 23.12
N CYS A 605 -22.60 8.53 22.51
CA CYS A 605 -23.32 8.66 21.24
C CYS A 605 -24.52 9.61 21.35
N LEU A 606 -25.29 9.52 22.44
CA LEU A 606 -26.45 10.35 22.70
C LEU A 606 -26.09 11.83 22.87
N ALA A 607 -24.93 12.14 23.47
CA ALA A 607 -24.43 13.51 23.55
C ALA A 607 -24.12 14.13 22.16
N TYR A 608 -23.65 13.33 21.20
CA TYR A 608 -23.43 13.78 19.81
C TYR A 608 -24.73 13.83 19.02
N TRP A 609 -25.65 12.90 19.29
CA TRP A 609 -26.97 12.86 18.65
C TRP A 609 -27.79 14.11 18.96
N PHE A 610 -27.82 14.58 20.22
CA PHE A 610 -28.51 15.82 20.60
C PHE A 610 -28.00 17.08 19.90
N ARG A 611 -26.77 17.05 19.37
CA ARG A 611 -26.17 18.16 18.62
C ARG A 611 -26.33 18.01 17.09
N GLY A 612 -26.99 16.95 16.62
CA GLY A 612 -27.08 16.64 15.18
C GLY A 612 -25.74 16.24 14.54
N GLN A 613 -24.71 15.95 15.34
CA GLN A 613 -23.35 15.63 14.87
C GLN A 613 -23.14 14.12 14.66
N LEU A 614 -24.08 13.25 15.12
CA LEU A 614 -24.00 11.80 14.96
C LEU A 614 -24.79 11.33 13.72
N THR A 615 -24.08 10.74 12.76
CA THR A 615 -24.72 10.10 11.59
C THR A 615 -25.14 8.66 11.88
N PRO A 616 -26.16 8.12 11.18
CA PRO A 616 -26.57 6.71 11.34
C PRO A 616 -25.41 5.73 11.12
N ASP A 617 -24.58 6.00 10.10
CA ASP A 617 -23.41 5.18 9.78
C ASP A 617 -22.36 5.19 10.90
N GLN A 618 -22.13 6.34 11.56
CA GLN A 618 -21.24 6.42 12.72
C GLN A 618 -21.79 5.60 13.90
N ALA A 619 -23.09 5.68 14.17
CA ALA A 619 -23.72 4.91 15.24
C ALA A 619 -23.61 3.39 14.98
N GLN A 620 -23.84 2.96 13.74
CA GLN A 620 -23.65 1.57 13.32
C GLN A 620 -22.20 1.11 13.46
N ALA A 621 -21.23 1.92 13.05
CA ALA A 621 -19.81 1.60 13.20
C ALA A 621 -19.41 1.47 14.68
N VAL A 622 -19.87 2.37 15.55
CA VAL A 622 -19.63 2.28 17.01
C VAL A 622 -20.27 1.02 17.60
N ALA A 623 -21.48 0.65 17.18
CA ALA A 623 -22.13 -0.59 17.62
C ALA A 623 -21.36 -1.85 17.19
N LEU A 624 -20.89 -1.91 15.95
CA LEU A 624 -20.05 -3.00 15.45
C LEU A 624 -18.72 -3.09 16.21
N PHE A 625 -18.07 -1.95 16.49
CA PHE A 625 -16.87 -1.93 17.32
C PHE A 625 -17.13 -2.34 18.78
N ALA A 626 -18.29 -1.98 19.35
CA ALA A 626 -18.69 -2.44 20.68
C ALA A 626 -18.82 -3.97 20.73
N GLY A 627 -19.41 -4.58 19.69
CA GLY A 627 -19.44 -6.03 19.52
C GLY A 627 -18.03 -6.62 19.33
N ALA A 628 -17.21 -6.00 18.50
CA ALA A 628 -15.84 -6.44 18.27
C ALA A 628 -14.98 -6.39 19.54
N LEU A 629 -15.25 -5.44 20.43
CA LEU A 629 -14.56 -5.25 21.70
C LEU A 629 -14.76 -6.44 22.64
N PHE A 630 -15.94 -7.05 22.66
CA PHE A 630 -16.21 -8.25 23.46
C PHE A 630 -15.24 -9.39 23.09
N PHE A 631 -15.12 -9.68 21.80
CA PHE A 631 -14.22 -10.74 21.31
C PHE A 631 -12.75 -10.36 21.47
N ALA A 632 -12.39 -9.09 21.26
CA ALA A 632 -11.03 -8.59 21.50
C ALA A 632 -10.57 -8.84 22.96
N ASN A 633 -11.44 -8.59 23.93
CA ASN A 633 -11.16 -8.82 25.35
C ASN A 633 -10.87 -10.29 25.68
N ILE A 634 -11.52 -11.22 24.97
CA ILE A 634 -11.29 -12.67 25.10
C ILE A 634 -9.96 -13.05 24.44
N ALA A 635 -9.73 -12.59 23.20
CA ALA A 635 -8.49 -12.85 22.47
C ALA A 635 -7.26 -12.41 23.28
N ASP A 636 -7.29 -11.20 23.84
CA ASP A 636 -6.21 -10.65 24.67
C ASP A 636 -5.95 -11.48 25.95
N ALA A 637 -7.00 -12.06 26.56
CA ALA A 637 -6.85 -12.94 27.72
C ALA A 637 -6.21 -14.30 27.33
N LEU A 638 -6.53 -14.81 26.15
CA LEU A 638 -5.88 -16.00 25.59
C LEU A 638 -4.41 -15.71 25.27
N ASP A 639 -4.11 -14.57 24.62
CA ASP A 639 -2.75 -14.13 24.30
C ASP A 639 -1.89 -13.97 25.57
N ALA A 640 -2.44 -13.38 26.63
CA ALA A 640 -1.78 -13.28 27.93
C ALA A 640 -1.44 -14.65 28.53
N THR A 641 -2.31 -15.65 28.32
CA THR A 641 -2.04 -17.02 28.77
C THR A 641 -0.89 -17.63 27.97
N PHE A 642 -0.82 -17.44 26.65
CA PHE A 642 0.34 -17.89 25.87
C PHE A 642 1.64 -17.22 26.31
N ASN A 643 1.60 -15.91 26.60
CA ASN A 643 2.73 -15.15 27.10
C ASN A 643 3.19 -15.70 28.46
N ALA A 644 2.27 -16.07 29.36
CA ALA A 644 2.58 -16.69 30.65
C ALA A 644 3.28 -18.05 30.52
N PHE A 645 3.05 -18.78 29.42
CA PHE A 645 3.71 -20.04 29.09
C PHE A 645 4.94 -19.85 28.19
N GLU A 646 5.39 -18.62 27.95
CA GLU A 646 6.55 -18.26 27.12
C GLU A 646 6.44 -18.75 25.66
N LYS A 647 5.21 -18.99 25.18
CA LYS A 647 4.90 -19.51 23.85
C LYS A 647 4.45 -18.40 22.89
N MET A 648 5.21 -17.31 22.86
CA MET A 648 4.91 -16.10 22.07
C MET A 648 4.99 -16.29 20.55
N GLU A 649 5.61 -17.37 20.08
CA GLU A 649 5.71 -17.70 18.65
C GLU A 649 4.34 -17.93 17.99
N TYR A 650 3.40 -18.57 18.71
CA TYR A 650 2.06 -18.86 18.19
C TYR A 650 1.22 -17.60 18.07
N THR A 651 1.30 -16.72 19.06
CA THR A 651 0.55 -15.46 19.09
C THR A 651 1.11 -14.47 18.08
N GLY A 652 2.44 -14.37 17.93
CA GLY A 652 3.08 -13.54 16.90
C GLY A 652 2.75 -13.98 15.47
N GLY A 653 2.83 -15.28 15.19
CA GLY A 653 2.47 -15.83 13.88
C GLY A 653 1.00 -15.63 13.54
N LEU A 654 0.09 -15.93 14.49
CA LEU A 654 -1.34 -15.73 14.30
C LEU A 654 -1.68 -14.25 14.15
N SER A 655 -1.10 -13.36 14.95
CA SER A 655 -1.31 -11.91 14.84
C SER A 655 -0.95 -11.40 13.45
N THR A 656 0.17 -11.85 12.89
CA THR A 656 0.57 -11.48 11.52
C THR A 656 -0.47 -11.95 10.49
N ALA A 657 -0.92 -13.20 10.60
CA ALA A 657 -1.94 -13.75 9.70
C ALA A 657 -3.28 -13.01 9.80
N ILE A 658 -3.71 -12.68 11.03
CA ILE A 658 -4.93 -11.89 11.28
C ILE A 658 -4.78 -10.48 10.73
N THR A 659 -3.64 -9.81 10.90
CA THR A 659 -3.40 -8.47 10.34
C THR A 659 -3.49 -8.47 8.81
N VAL A 660 -2.89 -9.46 8.15
CA VAL A 660 -2.96 -9.59 6.69
C VAL A 660 -4.38 -9.87 6.22
N GLY A 661 -5.06 -10.82 6.87
CA GLY A 661 -6.46 -11.12 6.60
C GLY A 661 -7.36 -9.91 6.83
N LYS A 662 -7.13 -9.16 7.91
CA LYS A 662 -7.82 -7.90 8.23
C LYS A 662 -7.63 -6.89 7.12
N VAL A 663 -6.41 -6.64 6.66
CA VAL A 663 -6.14 -5.69 5.58
C VAL A 663 -6.78 -6.13 4.26
N ALA A 664 -6.70 -7.40 3.91
CA ALA A 664 -7.34 -7.94 2.71
C ALA A 664 -8.87 -7.79 2.76
N LEU A 665 -9.51 -8.18 3.86
CA LEU A 665 -10.95 -8.02 4.05
C LEU A 665 -11.36 -6.55 4.10
N SER A 666 -10.57 -5.71 4.77
CA SER A 666 -10.84 -4.27 4.87
C SER A 666 -10.81 -3.60 3.51
N ALA A 667 -9.85 -3.96 2.66
CA ALA A 667 -9.78 -3.45 1.30
C ALA A 667 -10.94 -3.97 0.43
N LEU A 668 -11.31 -5.25 0.55
CA LEU A 668 -12.46 -5.82 -0.16
C LEU A 668 -13.74 -5.05 0.17
N VAL A 669 -13.95 -4.72 1.43
CA VAL A 669 -15.15 -4.05 1.94
C VAL A 669 -15.22 -2.57 1.53
N LEU A 670 -14.07 -1.90 1.42
CA LEU A 670 -13.98 -0.53 0.94
C LEU A 670 -14.21 -0.40 -0.57
N LEU A 671 -13.89 -1.45 -1.34
CA LEU A 671 -13.94 -1.43 -2.79
C LEU A 671 -15.29 -1.98 -3.33
N PRO A 672 -15.69 -1.58 -4.55
CA PRO A 672 -16.79 -2.22 -5.26
C PRO A 672 -16.48 -3.72 -5.50
N PRO A 673 -17.46 -4.63 -5.38
CA PRO A 673 -18.91 -4.37 -5.35
C PRO A 673 -19.50 -4.04 -3.97
N LEU A 674 -18.78 -4.27 -2.86
CA LEU A 674 -19.34 -4.09 -1.51
C LEU A 674 -19.55 -2.61 -1.21
N SER A 675 -18.51 -1.78 -1.36
CA SER A 675 -18.56 -0.33 -1.09
C SER A 675 -19.22 0.04 0.26
N TRP A 676 -19.06 -0.79 1.30
CA TRP A 676 -19.71 -0.60 2.61
C TRP A 676 -19.06 0.52 3.45
N GLY A 677 -18.17 1.31 2.84
CA GLY A 677 -17.51 2.44 3.46
C GLY A 677 -16.79 2.09 4.76
N PHE A 678 -16.77 3.03 5.70
CA PHE A 678 -16.11 2.84 6.98
C PHE A 678 -16.89 1.95 7.96
N VAL A 679 -18.21 1.79 7.77
CA VAL A 679 -19.04 0.89 8.59
C VAL A 679 -18.61 -0.56 8.35
N GLY A 680 -18.37 -0.91 7.09
CA GLY A 680 -17.83 -2.22 6.75
C GLY A 680 -16.46 -2.51 7.38
N LEU A 681 -15.59 -1.51 7.57
CA LEU A 681 -14.33 -1.68 8.30
C LEU A 681 -14.54 -2.08 9.77
N ALA A 682 -15.58 -1.55 10.42
CA ALA A 682 -15.95 -1.96 11.77
C ALA A 682 -16.45 -3.42 11.78
N GLY A 683 -17.20 -3.82 10.75
CA GLY A 683 -17.63 -5.21 10.54
C GLY A 683 -16.44 -6.17 10.38
N VAL A 684 -15.41 -5.78 9.61
CA VAL A 684 -14.17 -6.57 9.48
C VAL A 684 -13.50 -6.78 10.83
N SER A 685 -13.43 -5.73 11.67
CA SER A 685 -12.86 -5.85 13.01
C SER A 685 -13.59 -6.88 13.89
N LEU A 686 -14.92 -6.95 13.79
CA LEU A 686 -15.71 -7.95 14.50
C LEU A 686 -15.36 -9.37 14.01
N VAL A 687 -15.36 -9.59 12.69
CA VAL A 687 -15.04 -10.89 12.09
C VAL A 687 -13.63 -11.33 12.46
N THR A 688 -12.63 -10.45 12.34
CA THR A 688 -11.24 -10.79 12.63
C THR A 688 -11.03 -11.14 14.11
N ASN A 689 -11.72 -10.45 15.02
CA ASN A 689 -11.62 -10.75 16.45
C ASN A 689 -12.27 -12.10 16.79
N ILE A 690 -13.39 -12.44 16.16
CA ILE A 690 -14.03 -13.77 16.31
C ILE A 690 -13.07 -14.87 15.84
N VAL A 691 -12.50 -14.71 14.64
CA VAL A 691 -11.54 -15.67 14.08
C VAL A 691 -10.31 -15.80 15.00
N GLN A 692 -9.78 -14.69 15.51
CA GLN A 692 -8.64 -14.71 16.43
C GLN A 692 -8.96 -15.48 17.71
N VAL A 693 -10.12 -15.26 18.33
CA VAL A 693 -10.56 -16.02 19.52
C VAL A 693 -10.63 -17.53 19.22
N ILE A 694 -11.25 -17.91 18.10
CA ILE A 694 -11.41 -19.32 17.71
C ILE A 694 -10.02 -19.96 17.51
N CYS A 695 -9.15 -19.34 16.73
CA CYS A 695 -7.81 -19.84 16.46
C CYS A 695 -6.97 -19.96 17.75
N LEU A 696 -6.92 -18.91 18.57
CA LEU A 696 -6.17 -18.92 19.84
C LEU A 696 -6.71 -19.99 20.78
N TYR A 697 -8.03 -20.13 20.90
CA TYR A 697 -8.65 -21.14 21.77
C TYR A 697 -8.31 -22.56 21.30
N VAL A 698 -8.39 -22.83 19.98
CA VAL A 698 -8.02 -24.13 19.40
C VAL A 698 -6.54 -24.44 19.66
N ILE A 699 -5.64 -23.48 19.45
CA ILE A 699 -4.20 -23.65 19.70
C ILE A 699 -3.95 -23.87 21.20
N LEU A 700 -4.62 -23.11 22.07
CA LEU A 700 -4.46 -23.20 23.52
C LEU A 700 -4.83 -24.59 24.01
N ARG A 701 -5.99 -25.12 23.56
CA ARG A 701 -6.47 -26.46 23.91
C ARG A 701 -5.59 -27.57 23.36
N ARG A 702 -4.96 -27.38 22.19
CA ARG A 702 -4.10 -28.42 21.59
C ARG A 702 -2.67 -28.43 22.14
N LYS A 703 -2.11 -27.26 22.49
CA LYS A 703 -0.66 -27.11 22.73
C LYS A 703 -0.28 -26.63 24.13
N VAL A 704 -1.21 -26.06 24.90
CA VAL A 704 -0.92 -25.43 26.21
C VAL A 704 -1.70 -26.10 27.33
N LEU A 705 -3.01 -26.25 27.17
CA LEU A 705 -3.93 -26.85 28.14
C LEU A 705 -4.68 -28.05 27.51
N PRO A 706 -3.99 -29.15 27.16
CA PRO A 706 -4.63 -30.34 26.64
C PRO A 706 -5.61 -30.91 27.68
N VAL A 707 -6.83 -31.18 27.24
CA VAL A 707 -7.80 -31.93 28.04
C VAL A 707 -7.32 -33.39 28.06
N GLU A 708 -7.01 -33.93 29.23
CA GLU A 708 -6.71 -35.37 29.36
C GLU A 708 -7.90 -36.16 28.78
N PRO A 709 -7.67 -37.06 27.80
CA PRO A 709 -8.74 -37.91 27.33
C PRO A 709 -9.21 -38.78 28.49
N LEU A 710 -10.52 -38.78 28.74
CA LEU A 710 -11.27 -39.58 29.73
C LEU A 710 -11.13 -41.11 29.55
N GLY A 711 -10.08 -41.60 28.89
CA GLY A 711 -9.89 -43.01 28.51
C GLY A 711 -9.34 -43.92 29.62
N ARG A 712 -8.56 -43.41 30.58
CA ARG A 712 -7.97 -44.26 31.65
C ARG A 712 -8.82 -44.35 32.91
N GLY A 713 -9.68 -43.36 33.16
CA GLY A 713 -10.62 -43.37 34.29
C GLY A 713 -11.84 -44.26 34.04
N ALA A 714 -12.28 -44.41 32.79
CA ALA A 714 -13.43 -45.24 32.43
C ALA A 714 -13.14 -46.75 32.55
N GLU A 715 -11.90 -47.20 32.30
CA GLU A 715 -11.49 -48.58 32.54
C GLU A 715 -11.30 -48.89 34.04
N ALA A 716 -10.81 -47.92 34.82
CA ALA A 716 -10.73 -48.04 36.28
C ALA A 716 -12.14 -48.07 36.92
N LEU A 717 -13.10 -47.31 36.39
CA LEU A 717 -14.50 -47.36 36.83
C LEU A 717 -15.22 -48.65 36.40
N LYS A 718 -14.89 -49.23 35.24
CA LYS A 718 -15.41 -50.55 34.84
C LYS A 718 -14.89 -51.68 35.73
N ARG A 719 -13.66 -51.58 36.25
CA ARG A 719 -13.09 -52.55 37.20
C ARG A 719 -13.56 -52.31 38.65
N ALA A 720 -13.98 -51.10 38.98
CA ALA A 720 -14.52 -50.74 40.30
C ALA A 720 -16.07 -50.80 40.36
N GLY A 721 -16.68 -51.64 39.53
CA GLY A 721 -18.11 -51.95 39.60
C GLY A 721 -18.40 -53.01 40.65
N ALA A 722 -18.43 -52.61 41.94
CA ALA A 722 -19.28 -53.15 43.01
C ALA A 722 -18.72 -52.70 44.37
N ALA A 723 -19.24 -51.60 44.95
CA ALA A 723 -19.37 -51.34 46.41
C ALA A 723 -19.29 -49.86 46.86
N LEU A 724 -19.11 -48.85 45.99
CA LEU A 724 -19.18 -47.44 46.44
C LEU A 724 -19.96 -46.56 45.46
N CYS A 725 -21.28 -46.65 45.55
CA CYS A 725 -22.21 -45.76 44.84
C CYS A 725 -22.93 -44.84 45.84
N SER A 726 -22.28 -43.73 46.21
CA SER A 726 -22.93 -42.50 46.70
C SER A 726 -21.93 -41.36 46.93
N SER A 727 -20.67 -41.64 47.26
CA SER A 727 -19.66 -40.61 47.60
C SER A 727 -18.79 -40.13 46.43
N THR A 728 -18.63 -40.91 45.37
CA THR A 728 -17.77 -40.58 44.21
C THR A 728 -18.45 -39.70 43.16
N LEU A 729 -19.78 -39.80 42.98
CA LEU A 729 -20.51 -38.94 42.05
C LEU A 729 -20.59 -37.48 42.54
N ALA A 730 -20.52 -37.23 43.85
CA ALA A 730 -20.36 -35.89 44.40
C ALA A 730 -18.97 -35.30 44.09
N SER A 731 -17.91 -36.13 44.09
CA SER A 731 -16.53 -35.71 43.79
C SER A 731 -16.26 -35.44 42.30
N ILE A 732 -17.04 -36.06 41.40
CA ILE A 732 -16.96 -35.83 39.95
C ILE A 732 -17.83 -34.62 39.54
N ARG A 733 -18.98 -34.41 40.20
CA ARG A 733 -19.84 -33.23 39.97
C ARG A 733 -19.21 -31.92 40.47
N THR A 734 -18.26 -31.98 41.41
CA THR A 734 -17.51 -30.82 41.91
C THR A 734 -16.26 -30.49 41.08
N ARG A 735 -15.75 -31.40 40.24
CA ARG A 735 -14.54 -31.14 39.41
C ARG A 735 -14.81 -30.35 38.12
N VAL A 736 -16.08 -30.18 37.74
CA VAL A 736 -16.51 -29.47 36.51
C VAL A 736 -17.34 -28.21 36.81
N ARG A 737 -17.77 -27.97 38.07
CA ARG A 737 -18.37 -26.69 38.47
C ARG A 737 -17.29 -25.66 38.79
N GLY A 738 -16.71 -25.11 37.74
CA GLY A 738 -15.89 -23.93 37.86
C GLY A 738 -16.72 -22.67 38.09
N ALA A 739 -17.10 -22.37 39.33
CA ALA A 739 -17.72 -21.08 39.65
C ALA A 739 -16.74 -19.91 39.37
N LEU A 740 -17.29 -18.75 39.02
CA LEU A 740 -16.55 -17.49 39.07
C LEU A 740 -16.18 -17.22 40.53
N ASP A 741 -14.93 -16.87 40.76
CA ASP A 741 -14.38 -16.62 42.09
C ASP A 741 -14.38 -15.12 42.34
N TRP A 742 -15.41 -14.67 43.05
CA TRP A 742 -15.60 -13.26 43.37
C TRP A 742 -14.46 -12.69 44.22
N GLY A 743 -13.89 -13.50 45.13
CA GLY A 743 -12.74 -13.08 45.94
C GLY A 743 -11.52 -12.80 45.08
N LEU A 744 -11.25 -13.69 44.12
CA LEU A 744 -10.18 -13.49 43.15
C LEU A 744 -10.44 -12.27 42.25
N GLN A 745 -11.66 -12.10 41.74
CA GLN A 745 -12.01 -10.95 40.90
C GLN A 745 -11.86 -9.61 41.64
N ARG A 746 -12.25 -9.54 42.92
CA ARG A 746 -12.05 -8.35 43.76
C ARG A 746 -10.57 -8.02 43.96
N TYR A 747 -9.74 -9.04 44.22
CA TYR A 747 -8.29 -8.87 44.29
C TYR A 747 -7.72 -8.35 42.96
N MET A 748 -8.13 -8.95 41.85
CA MET A 748 -7.71 -8.55 40.50
C MET A 748 -8.03 -7.07 40.23
N LEU A 749 -9.25 -6.62 40.52
CA LEU A 749 -9.66 -5.22 40.33
C LEU A 749 -8.84 -4.25 41.18
N TYR A 750 -8.59 -4.59 42.46
CA TYR A 750 -7.82 -3.71 43.35
C TYR A 750 -6.37 -3.55 42.90
N GLU A 751 -5.72 -4.68 42.55
CA GLU A 751 -4.30 -4.71 42.16
C GLU A 751 -4.08 -4.07 40.78
N SER A 752 -5.02 -4.23 39.85
CA SER A 752 -4.90 -3.72 38.47
C SER A 752 -5.45 -2.30 38.27
N GLY A 753 -6.25 -1.78 39.21
CA GLY A 753 -6.85 -0.45 39.14
C GLY A 753 -5.85 0.70 38.86
N PRO A 754 -4.71 0.79 39.57
CA PRO A 754 -3.70 1.82 39.30
C PRO A 754 -3.07 1.72 37.90
N LEU A 755 -2.87 0.49 37.39
CA LEU A 755 -2.35 0.26 36.04
C LEU A 755 -3.39 0.69 34.99
N MET A 756 -4.66 0.34 35.20
CA MET A 756 -5.76 0.82 34.36
C MET A 756 -5.78 2.34 34.32
N LEU A 757 -5.69 3.01 35.47
CA LEU A 757 -5.78 4.48 35.54
C LEU A 757 -4.67 5.14 34.76
N ASN A 758 -3.44 4.62 34.89
CA ASN A 758 -2.31 5.14 34.14
C ASN A 758 -2.49 4.97 32.62
N HIS A 759 -2.90 3.78 32.17
CA HIS A 759 -3.16 3.54 30.74
C HIS A 759 -4.31 4.37 30.19
N LEU A 760 -5.37 4.56 30.98
CA LEU A 760 -6.51 5.39 30.61
C LEU A 760 -6.09 6.85 30.45
N LEU A 761 -5.36 7.41 31.41
CA LEU A 761 -4.92 8.81 31.33
C LEU A 761 -4.01 9.06 30.12
N VAL A 762 -3.06 8.14 29.84
CA VAL A 762 -2.21 8.22 28.64
C VAL A 762 -3.05 8.16 27.37
N THR A 763 -4.00 7.24 27.30
CA THR A 763 -4.84 7.05 26.10
C THR A 763 -5.74 8.26 25.86
N VAL A 764 -6.37 8.78 26.91
CA VAL A 764 -7.23 9.96 26.84
C VAL A 764 -6.43 11.18 26.40
N LEU A 765 -5.24 11.40 26.96
CA LEU A 765 -4.36 12.52 26.59
C LEU A 765 -4.17 12.66 25.07
N TRP A 766 -3.88 11.54 24.39
CA TRP A 766 -3.64 11.50 22.95
C TRP A 766 -4.92 11.52 22.09
N ARG A 767 -6.08 11.26 22.69
CA ARG A 767 -7.36 11.08 21.97
C ARG A 767 -8.34 12.24 22.17
N ILE A 768 -8.16 13.13 23.15
CA ILE A 768 -9.07 14.27 23.43
C ILE A 768 -9.43 15.07 22.17
N SER A 769 -8.45 15.39 21.33
CA SER A 769 -8.69 16.16 20.09
C SER A 769 -9.60 15.44 19.09
N GLN A 770 -9.60 14.10 19.10
CA GLN A 770 -10.42 13.30 18.20
C GLN A 770 -11.90 13.26 18.60
N PHE A 771 -12.22 13.60 19.85
CA PHE A 771 -13.61 13.80 20.31
C PHE A 771 -14.05 15.25 20.16
N THR A 772 -13.19 16.20 20.50
CA THR A 772 -13.55 17.62 20.48
C THR A 772 -13.77 18.16 19.06
N LEU A 773 -12.99 17.71 18.07
CA LEU A 773 -13.16 18.13 16.67
C LEU A 773 -14.54 17.81 16.08
N PRO A 774 -15.03 16.55 16.07
CA PRO A 774 -16.36 16.25 15.55
C PRO A 774 -17.48 16.80 16.44
N TYR A 775 -17.22 17.04 17.74
CA TYR A 775 -18.25 17.60 18.63
C TYR A 775 -18.50 19.09 18.42
N PHE A 776 -17.43 19.89 18.29
CA PHE A 776 -17.52 21.35 18.19
C PHE A 776 -17.43 21.88 16.75
N VAL A 777 -16.85 21.12 15.83
CA VAL A 777 -16.58 21.57 14.45
C VAL A 777 -17.27 20.64 13.46
N SER A 778 -16.60 19.56 13.02
CA SER A 778 -17.15 18.63 12.03
C SER A 778 -16.33 17.34 11.94
N ALA A 779 -16.93 16.28 11.39
CA ALA A 779 -16.21 15.06 11.03
C ALA A 779 -15.08 15.34 10.02
N THR A 780 -15.26 16.25 9.07
CA THR A 780 -14.24 16.62 8.09
C THR A 780 -12.98 17.20 8.75
N ALA A 781 -13.12 18.04 9.78
CA ALA A 781 -11.98 18.58 10.52
C ALA A 781 -11.14 17.48 11.18
N LEU A 782 -11.80 16.47 11.77
CA LEU A 782 -11.13 15.27 12.26
C LEU A 782 -10.48 14.47 11.13
N GLY A 783 -11.11 14.43 9.96
CA GLY A 783 -10.58 13.86 8.72
C GLY A 783 -9.26 14.49 8.28
N LEU A 784 -9.12 15.81 8.38
CA LEU A 784 -7.90 16.54 8.03
C LEU A 784 -6.80 16.38 9.10
N TYR A 785 -7.19 16.26 10.38
CA TYR A 785 -6.26 16.00 11.48
C TYR A 785 -5.68 14.57 11.46
N SER A 786 -6.49 13.57 11.11
CA SER A 786 -6.15 12.14 11.23
C SER A 786 -4.91 11.69 10.46
N PRO A 787 -4.68 12.07 9.18
CA PRO A 787 -3.46 11.69 8.44
C PRO A 787 -2.18 12.10 9.15
N GLY A 788 -2.17 13.30 9.75
CA GLY A 788 -1.02 13.78 10.51
C GLY A 788 -0.71 12.88 11.70
N THR A 789 -1.74 12.47 12.46
CA THR A 789 -1.56 11.56 13.60
C THR A 789 -1.05 10.18 13.20
N ALA A 790 -1.41 9.68 12.02
CA ALA A 790 -0.90 8.40 11.53
C ALA A 790 0.63 8.42 11.32
N TRP A 791 1.19 9.56 10.90
CA TRP A 791 2.64 9.73 10.82
C TRP A 791 3.29 9.80 12.21
N LEU A 792 2.68 10.52 13.16
CA LEU A 792 3.17 10.56 14.55
C LEU A 792 3.21 9.17 15.18
N ASP A 793 2.14 8.40 15.02
CA ASP A 793 2.04 7.02 15.50
C ASP A 793 3.16 6.13 14.91
N GLY A 794 3.46 6.32 13.62
CA GLY A 794 4.57 5.65 12.94
C GLY A 794 5.96 6.03 13.46
N LEU A 795 6.18 7.28 13.85
CA LEU A 795 7.46 7.75 14.40
C LEU A 795 7.67 7.35 15.86
N ASN A 796 6.61 7.32 16.66
CA ASN A 796 6.63 6.92 18.07
C ASN A 796 7.06 5.45 18.31
N VAL A 797 7.17 4.68 17.24
CA VAL A 797 7.78 3.36 17.20
C VAL A 797 9.25 3.37 17.64
N ILE A 798 10.00 4.39 17.23
CA ILE A 798 11.43 4.55 17.50
C ILE A 798 11.71 4.61 19.01
N PRO A 799 11.14 5.56 19.78
CA PRO A 799 11.40 5.66 21.21
C PRO A 799 10.81 4.48 21.97
N ALA A 800 9.69 3.89 21.52
CA ALA A 800 9.09 2.74 22.18
C ALA A 800 10.05 1.54 22.20
N TYR A 801 10.66 1.20 21.07
CA TYR A 801 11.62 0.08 21.03
C TYR A 801 12.95 0.41 21.69
N PHE A 802 13.44 1.63 21.50
CA PHE A 802 14.65 2.08 22.18
C PHE A 802 14.50 1.98 23.71
N THR A 803 13.36 2.45 24.24
CA THR A 803 13.08 2.40 25.67
C THR A 803 12.84 0.97 26.16
N ALA A 804 12.14 0.13 25.41
CA ALA A 804 11.95 -1.28 25.74
C ALA A 804 13.30 -2.03 25.85
N ALA A 805 14.26 -1.72 24.98
CA ALA A 805 15.60 -2.32 25.02
C ALA A 805 16.45 -1.83 26.21
N ILE A 806 16.30 -0.57 26.60
CA ILE A 806 17.11 0.05 27.67
C ILE A 806 16.48 -0.10 29.06
N PHE A 807 15.17 -0.29 29.15
CA PHE A 807 14.45 -0.36 30.43
C PHE A 807 14.99 -1.42 31.41
N PRO A 808 15.34 -2.65 30.99
CA PRO A 808 15.95 -3.64 31.90
C PRO A 808 17.29 -3.16 32.47
N LEU A 809 18.10 -2.46 31.67
CA LEU A 809 19.38 -1.89 32.10
C LEU A 809 19.15 -0.79 33.14
N MET A 810 18.21 0.12 32.88
CA MET A 810 17.85 1.20 33.82
C MET A 810 17.31 0.64 35.14
N SER A 811 16.46 -0.39 35.09
CA SER A 811 15.93 -1.05 36.29
C SER A 811 17.01 -1.73 37.13
N ARG A 812 18.05 -2.30 36.48
CA ARG A 812 19.20 -2.88 37.18
C ARG A 812 20.09 -1.78 37.80
N TYR A 813 20.39 -0.73 37.06
CA TYR A 813 21.20 0.39 37.56
C TYR A 813 20.51 1.16 38.69
N ALA A 814 19.18 1.25 38.68
CA ALA A 814 18.41 1.81 39.79
C ALA A 814 18.63 1.05 41.12
N ARG A 815 19.03 -0.23 41.07
CA ARG A 815 19.36 -1.03 42.27
C ARG A 815 20.86 -1.04 42.60
N SER A 816 21.74 -0.92 41.60
CA SER A 816 23.19 -1.13 41.77
C SER A 816 24.04 0.16 41.81
N GLY A 817 23.49 1.35 41.51
CA GLY A 817 24.18 2.62 41.70
C GLY A 817 23.63 3.79 40.84
N THR A 818 23.42 4.94 41.47
CA THR A 818 22.76 6.14 40.90
C THR A 818 23.52 6.74 39.70
N ASP A 819 24.86 6.72 39.73
CA ASP A 819 25.69 7.35 38.68
C ASP A 819 25.58 6.67 37.31
N SER A 820 25.51 5.33 37.30
CA SER A 820 25.34 4.56 36.06
C SER A 820 23.97 4.82 35.44
N LEU A 821 22.94 4.97 36.28
CA LEU A 821 21.58 5.29 35.84
C LEU A 821 21.53 6.71 35.25
N ILE A 822 22.17 7.69 35.90
CA ILE A 822 22.21 9.08 35.41
C ILE A 822 22.91 9.16 34.05
N LYS A 823 24.08 8.52 33.90
CA LYS A 823 24.81 8.47 32.62
C LYS A 823 23.99 7.80 31.52
N ALA A 824 23.37 6.66 31.82
CA ALA A 824 22.51 5.95 30.87
C ALA A 824 21.29 6.80 30.46
N TYR A 825 20.66 7.49 31.40
CA TYR A 825 19.52 8.37 31.13
C TYR A 825 19.91 9.60 30.29
N ARG A 826 21.00 10.30 30.63
CA ARG A 826 21.49 11.45 29.84
C ARG A 826 21.79 11.05 28.41
N LEU A 827 22.52 9.95 28.22
CA LEU A 827 22.82 9.42 26.90
C LEU A 827 21.56 9.03 26.12
N ALA A 828 20.60 8.36 26.77
CA ALA A 828 19.33 7.96 26.15
C ALA A 828 18.50 9.16 25.66
N VAL A 829 18.34 10.17 26.52
CA VAL A 829 17.64 11.43 26.17
C VAL A 829 18.34 12.14 25.02
N GLN A 830 19.67 12.26 25.10
CA GLN A 830 20.44 12.99 24.08
C GLN A 830 20.40 12.28 22.73
N LEU A 831 20.53 10.95 22.69
CA LEU A 831 20.43 10.16 21.45
C LEU A 831 19.05 10.30 20.80
N LEU A 832 17.97 10.13 21.57
CA LEU A 832 16.63 10.26 21.03
C LEU A 832 16.33 11.67 20.52
N PHE A 833 16.77 12.70 21.25
CA PHE A 833 16.56 14.08 20.85
C PHE A 833 17.34 14.45 19.59
N ILE A 834 18.59 13.97 19.47
CA ILE A 834 19.40 14.10 18.24
C ILE A 834 18.71 13.41 17.04
N THR A 835 18.03 12.28 17.25
CA THR A 835 17.30 11.63 16.17
C THR A 835 15.98 12.32 15.82
N ALA A 836 15.28 12.89 16.81
CA ALA A 836 13.95 13.45 16.63
C ALA A 836 13.94 14.80 15.90
N LEU A 837 14.96 15.64 16.12
CA LEU A 837 15.04 16.97 15.52
C LEU A 837 15.12 16.98 13.97
N PRO A 838 16.06 16.26 13.32
CA PRO A 838 16.11 16.23 11.86
C PRO A 838 14.86 15.58 11.25
N LEU A 839 14.22 14.66 11.97
CA LEU A 839 12.91 14.13 11.57
C LEU A 839 11.84 15.23 11.59
N ALA A 840 11.76 16.05 12.65
CA ALA A 840 10.82 17.16 12.71
C ALA A 840 11.02 18.15 11.55
N VAL A 841 12.27 18.53 11.25
CA VAL A 841 12.62 19.39 10.11
C VAL A 841 12.19 18.74 8.79
N PHE A 842 12.60 17.49 8.54
CA PHE A 842 12.25 16.77 7.32
C PHE A 842 10.75 16.74 7.09
N PHE A 843 9.96 16.37 8.10
CA PHE A 843 8.51 16.26 7.98
C PHE A 843 7.82 17.63 7.83
N SER A 844 8.33 18.70 8.46
CA SER A 844 7.79 20.06 8.25
C SER A 844 7.91 20.50 6.78
N PHE A 845 9.06 20.30 6.15
CA PHE A 845 9.25 20.70 4.75
C PHE A 845 8.61 19.70 3.76
N ALA A 846 8.66 18.39 4.07
CA ALA A 846 8.10 17.34 3.21
C ALA A 846 6.59 17.11 3.39
N ALA A 847 5.90 17.79 4.32
CA ALA A 847 4.51 17.51 4.68
C ALA A 847 3.55 17.43 3.48
N THR A 848 3.62 18.35 2.52
CA THR A 848 2.77 18.35 1.33
C THR A 848 3.02 17.10 0.47
N LEU A 849 4.28 16.73 0.26
CA LEU A 849 4.66 15.54 -0.50
C LEU A 849 4.19 14.27 0.23
N LEU A 850 4.46 14.17 1.53
CA LEU A 850 4.11 13.02 2.35
C LEU A 850 2.59 12.78 2.42
N ILE A 851 1.81 13.84 2.62
CA ILE A 851 0.35 13.75 2.64
C ILE A 851 -0.23 13.46 1.25
N ASN A 852 0.34 14.02 0.18
CA ASN A 852 -0.11 13.68 -1.17
C ASN A 852 0.13 12.19 -1.49
N ILE A 853 1.28 11.67 -1.07
CA ILE A 853 1.61 10.25 -1.24
C ILE A 853 0.67 9.40 -0.38
N GLN A 854 0.48 9.73 0.90
CA GLN A 854 -0.32 8.92 1.81
C GLN A 854 -1.83 9.00 1.53
N SER A 855 -2.39 10.20 1.50
CA SER A 855 -3.85 10.41 1.52
C SER A 855 -4.39 10.87 0.17
N GLY A 856 -3.54 11.42 -0.69
CA GLY A 856 -3.94 11.99 -1.98
C GLY A 856 -4.31 13.49 -1.93
N PRO A 857 -4.62 14.09 -3.09
CA PRO A 857 -4.80 15.54 -3.19
C PRO A 857 -6.01 16.07 -2.41
N ALA A 858 -7.06 15.27 -2.23
CA ALA A 858 -8.27 15.60 -1.48
C ALA A 858 -8.05 16.02 0.00
N TYR A 859 -6.87 15.75 0.56
CA TYR A 859 -6.50 16.12 1.93
C TYR A 859 -5.60 17.37 1.99
N LEU A 860 -5.22 17.93 0.84
CA LEU A 860 -4.35 19.10 0.75
C LEU A 860 -5.16 20.39 0.58
N PRO A 861 -4.68 21.53 1.14
CA PRO A 861 -3.47 21.68 1.97
C PRO A 861 -3.69 21.34 3.46
N GLY A 862 -4.94 21.12 3.89
CA GLY A 862 -5.33 21.06 5.31
C GLY A 862 -4.51 20.05 6.14
N ALA A 863 -4.47 18.78 5.73
CA ALA A 863 -3.74 17.75 6.48
C ALA A 863 -2.22 17.97 6.48
N ALA A 864 -1.67 18.59 5.42
CA ALA A 864 -0.25 18.96 5.38
C ALA A 864 0.06 20.07 6.38
N ASN A 865 -0.81 21.08 6.49
CA ASN A 865 -0.64 22.14 7.49
C ASN A 865 -0.74 21.60 8.93
N ALA A 866 -1.67 20.67 9.18
CA ALA A 866 -1.77 20.00 10.47
C ALA A 866 -0.47 19.24 10.81
N LEU A 867 0.06 18.44 9.87
CA LEU A 867 1.31 17.69 10.04
C LEU A 867 2.51 18.60 10.32
N ARG A 868 2.64 19.73 9.60
CA ARG A 868 3.72 20.71 9.79
C ARG A 868 3.81 21.22 11.23
N ILE A 869 2.67 21.42 11.87
CA ILE A 869 2.57 21.93 13.23
C ILE A 869 2.80 20.79 14.22
N MET A 870 2.01 19.72 14.14
CA MET A 870 2.01 18.68 15.18
C MET A 870 3.33 17.89 15.25
N ILE A 871 4.13 17.84 14.18
CA ILE A 871 5.40 17.11 14.18
C ILE A 871 6.39 17.63 15.23
N TRP A 872 6.30 18.90 15.62
CA TRP A 872 7.17 19.49 16.64
C TRP A 872 6.88 18.99 18.06
N SER A 873 5.83 18.18 18.25
CA SER A 873 5.62 17.43 19.50
C SER A 873 6.59 16.25 19.65
N ILE A 874 7.08 15.68 18.54
CA ILE A 874 7.92 14.46 18.52
C ILE A 874 9.23 14.61 19.31
N PRO A 875 10.02 15.70 19.17
CA PRO A 875 11.24 15.86 19.97
C PRO A 875 11.00 15.82 21.48
N ILE A 876 9.90 16.43 21.94
CA ILE A 876 9.55 16.45 23.37
C ILE A 876 8.98 15.09 23.79
N GLY A 877 8.10 14.51 22.98
CA GLY A 877 7.49 13.20 23.21
C GLY A 877 8.52 12.08 23.32
N PHE A 878 9.59 12.10 22.52
CA PHE A 878 10.68 11.12 22.60
C PHE A 878 11.44 11.21 23.93
N VAL A 879 11.67 12.43 24.43
CA VAL A 879 12.28 12.66 25.75
C VAL A 879 11.34 12.19 26.87
N ASN A 880 10.06 12.55 26.79
CA ASN A 880 9.03 12.10 27.74
C ASN A 880 8.93 10.57 27.77
N SER A 881 9.05 9.92 26.61
CA SER A 881 9.02 8.48 26.46
C SER A 881 10.10 7.77 27.27
N VAL A 882 11.35 8.23 27.28
CA VAL A 882 12.39 7.62 28.15
C VAL A 882 12.23 8.04 29.61
N THR A 883 11.87 9.30 29.84
CA THR A 883 11.81 9.88 31.19
C THR A 883 10.77 9.18 32.06
N GLN A 884 9.60 8.85 31.51
CA GLN A 884 8.58 8.10 32.25
C GLN A 884 9.10 6.73 32.72
N TYR A 885 9.89 6.01 31.90
CA TYR A 885 10.40 4.69 32.27
C TYR A 885 11.50 4.76 33.31
N VAL A 886 12.31 5.82 33.33
CA VAL A 886 13.24 6.09 34.43
C VAL A 886 12.49 6.32 35.73
N LEU A 887 11.41 7.12 35.71
CA LEU A 887 10.58 7.37 36.88
C LEU A 887 9.89 6.08 37.37
N ILE A 888 9.51 5.18 36.46
CA ILE A 888 9.03 3.83 36.81
C ILE A 888 10.15 3.00 37.47
N ALA A 889 11.37 3.02 36.91
CA ALA A 889 12.51 2.26 37.43
C ALA A 889 12.91 2.67 38.86
N ILE A 890 12.77 3.96 39.21
CA ILE A 890 12.98 4.47 40.59
C ILE A 890 11.72 4.43 41.47
N ASN A 891 10.69 3.68 41.05
CA ASN A 891 9.45 3.44 41.78
C ASN A 891 8.61 4.69 42.11
N ARG A 892 8.59 5.69 41.21
CA ARG A 892 7.82 6.95 41.35
C ARG A 892 6.52 6.98 40.53
N GLN A 893 5.84 5.84 40.41
CA GLN A 893 4.61 5.69 39.62
C GLN A 893 3.47 6.63 40.05
N ARG A 894 3.30 6.88 41.36
CA ARG A 894 2.24 7.80 41.87
C ARG A 894 2.45 9.24 41.39
N PHE A 895 3.69 9.67 41.21
CA PHE A 895 3.99 10.99 40.67
C PHE A 895 3.62 11.07 39.18
N LEU A 896 3.95 10.02 38.42
CA LEU A 896 3.57 9.91 37.00
C LEU A 896 2.05 10.04 36.83
N THR A 897 1.26 9.35 37.64
CA THR A 897 -0.21 9.46 37.58
C THR A 897 -0.69 10.90 37.78
N LYS A 898 -0.11 11.64 38.75
CA LYS A 898 -0.46 13.06 38.97
C LYS A 898 -0.08 13.94 37.78
N ALA A 899 1.10 13.72 37.19
CA ALA A 899 1.55 14.46 36.00
C ALA A 899 0.62 14.20 34.80
N PHE A 900 0.18 12.96 34.57
CA PHE A 900 -0.80 12.66 33.52
C PHE A 900 -2.17 13.28 33.78
N ILE A 901 -2.63 13.37 35.03
CA ILE A 901 -3.88 14.08 35.37
C ILE A 901 -3.75 15.57 34.97
N ILE A 902 -2.62 16.20 35.28
CA ILE A 902 -2.35 17.59 34.88
C ILE A 902 -2.35 17.72 33.35
N GLY A 903 -1.66 16.82 32.65
CA GLY A 903 -1.59 16.86 31.18
C GLY A 903 -2.96 16.66 30.52
N VAL A 904 -3.76 15.71 31.02
CA VAL A 904 -5.13 15.47 30.53
C VAL A 904 -6.01 16.68 30.79
N GLY A 905 -5.93 17.27 31.99
CA GLY A 905 -6.68 18.48 32.35
C GLY A 905 -6.31 19.67 31.47
N PHE A 906 -5.01 19.91 31.26
CA PHE A 906 -4.51 20.96 30.37
C PHE A 906 -5.00 20.74 28.94
N THR A 907 -4.85 19.52 28.41
CA THR A 907 -5.23 19.20 27.02
C THR A 907 -6.74 19.33 26.82
N ALA A 908 -7.55 18.86 27.76
CA ALA A 908 -9.00 19.01 27.71
C ALA A 908 -9.41 20.49 27.69
N LEU A 909 -8.86 21.30 28.60
CA LEU A 909 -9.15 22.73 28.68
C LEU A 909 -8.71 23.48 27.42
N ALA A 910 -7.49 23.21 26.94
CA ALA A 910 -6.98 23.82 25.72
C ALA A 910 -7.84 23.45 24.50
N ASN A 911 -8.28 22.19 24.37
CA ASN A 911 -9.17 21.81 23.27
C ASN A 911 -10.54 22.51 23.39
N LEU A 912 -11.11 22.60 24.59
CA LEU A 912 -12.39 23.30 24.82
C LEU A 912 -12.34 24.79 24.45
N ILE A 913 -11.21 25.46 24.67
CA ILE A 913 -11.04 26.89 24.41
C ILE A 913 -10.70 27.15 22.94
N PHE A 914 -9.70 26.46 22.38
CA PHE A 914 -9.12 26.83 21.08
C PHE A 914 -9.68 26.07 19.87
N VAL A 915 -10.19 24.84 20.04
CA VAL A 915 -10.72 24.05 18.91
C VAL A 915 -11.97 24.67 18.27
N PRO A 916 -12.94 25.23 19.02
CA PRO A 916 -14.12 25.86 18.41
C PRO A 916 -13.77 27.01 17.46
N GLU A 917 -12.73 27.78 17.76
CA GLU A 917 -12.33 28.96 16.97
C GLU A 917 -11.34 28.62 15.85
N TYR A 918 -10.35 27.75 16.11
CA TYR A 918 -9.23 27.47 15.18
C TYR A 918 -9.24 26.05 14.60
N SER A 919 -10.29 25.25 14.84
CA SER A 919 -10.51 23.95 14.21
C SER A 919 -9.31 22.98 14.37
N TYR A 920 -9.03 22.18 13.32
CA TYR A 920 -7.98 21.16 13.29
C TYR A 920 -6.56 21.74 13.45
N LEU A 921 -6.35 23.03 13.17
CA LEU A 921 -5.05 23.69 13.37
C LEU A 921 -4.76 23.88 14.86
N ALA A 922 -5.75 24.29 15.66
CA ALA A 922 -5.60 24.32 17.12
C ALA A 922 -5.36 22.93 17.68
N ALA A 923 -6.12 21.92 17.24
CA ALA A 923 -5.91 20.54 17.67
C ALA A 923 -4.47 20.07 17.42
N ALA A 924 -3.90 20.37 16.24
CA ALA A 924 -2.51 20.07 15.91
C ALA A 924 -1.51 20.86 16.78
N ALA A 925 -1.77 22.14 17.02
CA ALA A 925 -0.91 23.00 17.83
C ALA A 925 -0.88 22.60 19.30
N ILE A 926 -2.03 22.17 19.88
CA ILE A 926 -2.18 21.79 21.29
C ILE A 926 -1.30 20.59 21.67
N LEU A 927 -0.90 19.74 20.72
CA LEU A 927 -0.01 18.60 21.00
C LEU A 927 1.35 19.05 21.57
N ILE A 928 1.88 20.19 21.12
CA ILE A 928 3.17 20.71 21.58
C ILE A 928 3.11 21.12 23.07
N PRO A 929 2.21 22.02 23.50
CA PRO A 929 2.10 22.36 24.91
C PRO A 929 1.56 21.20 25.76
N ALA A 930 0.80 20.25 25.20
CA ALA A 930 0.43 19.02 25.91
C ALA A 930 1.67 18.18 26.28
N GLU A 931 2.62 18.01 25.35
CA GLU A 931 3.90 17.34 25.65
C GLU A 931 4.76 18.13 26.65
N LEU A 932 4.77 19.46 26.57
CA LEU A 932 5.43 20.32 27.56
C LEU A 932 4.81 20.19 28.95
N SER A 933 3.49 20.05 29.03
CA SER A 933 2.75 19.88 30.29
C SER A 933 3.14 18.58 31.03
N LEU A 934 3.65 17.58 30.31
CA LEU A 934 4.26 16.37 30.90
C LEU A 934 5.75 16.54 31.16
N PHE A 935 6.47 17.15 30.22
CA PHE A 935 7.92 17.35 30.31
C PHE A 935 8.31 18.13 31.56
N ILE A 936 7.58 19.20 31.90
CA ILE A 936 7.90 20.05 33.05
C ILE A 936 7.81 19.27 34.38
N PRO A 937 6.70 18.59 34.73
CA PRO A 937 6.64 17.71 35.89
C PRO A 937 7.68 16.59 35.88
N PHE A 938 7.95 15.99 34.72
CA PHE A 938 8.92 14.92 34.59
C PHE A 938 10.35 15.40 34.85
N ALA A 939 10.75 16.52 34.26
CA ALA A 939 12.04 17.16 34.49
C ALA A 939 12.22 17.56 35.96
N TRP A 940 11.17 18.08 36.60
CA TRP A 940 11.17 18.38 38.03
C TRP A 940 11.35 17.11 38.88
N ALA A 941 10.63 16.03 38.56
CA ALA A 941 10.75 14.77 39.29
C ALA A 941 12.13 14.13 39.12
N VAL A 942 12.71 14.18 37.93
CA VAL A 942 14.09 13.73 37.71
C VAL A 942 15.08 14.57 38.51
N HIS A 943 14.93 15.89 38.52
CA HIS A 943 15.78 16.77 39.32
C HIS A 943 15.67 16.45 40.83
N ARG A 944 14.45 16.18 41.30
CA ARG A 944 14.16 15.93 42.73
C ARG A 944 14.56 14.52 43.19
N TYR A 945 14.35 13.50 42.37
CA TYR A 945 14.47 12.09 42.78
C TYR A 945 15.66 11.34 42.17
N LEU A 946 16.31 11.90 41.14
CA LEU A 946 17.47 11.27 40.49
C LEU A 946 18.71 12.16 40.62
N ALA A 947 18.77 13.27 39.87
CA ALA A 947 19.89 14.22 39.89
C ALA A 947 19.55 15.49 39.10
N PRO A 948 20.24 16.61 39.38
CA PRO A 948 20.21 17.78 38.51
C PRO A 948 20.76 17.43 37.12
N ILE A 949 19.90 17.52 36.11
CA ILE A 949 20.25 17.32 34.70
C ILE A 949 20.46 18.69 34.05
N PRO A 950 21.60 18.93 33.37
CA PRO A 950 21.86 20.19 32.69
C PRO A 950 21.10 20.24 31.34
N TRP A 951 19.77 20.37 31.41
CA TRP A 951 18.87 20.32 30.25
C TRP A 951 19.25 21.26 29.12
N ILE A 952 19.69 22.49 29.44
CA ILE A 952 20.12 23.49 28.45
C ILE A 952 21.35 23.01 27.68
N ASN A 953 22.35 22.46 28.36
CA ASN A 953 23.56 21.96 27.69
C ASN A 953 23.28 20.68 26.90
N LEU A 954 22.36 19.85 27.39
CA LEU A 954 22.02 18.56 26.80
C LEU A 954 21.20 18.73 25.50
N LEU A 955 20.24 19.66 25.49
CA LEU A 955 19.32 19.88 24.36
C LEU A 955 19.72 21.05 23.45
N GLY A 956 20.46 22.04 23.97
CA GLY A 956 20.77 23.29 23.27
C GLY A 956 21.67 23.14 22.05
N ARG A 957 22.69 22.27 22.11
CA ARG A 957 23.58 22.03 20.94
C ARG A 957 22.84 21.33 19.80
N PRO A 958 22.06 20.24 20.05
CA PRO A 958 21.22 19.66 19.02
C PRO A 958 20.20 20.63 18.42
N THR A 959 19.54 21.48 19.23
CA THR A 959 18.57 22.45 18.69
C THR A 959 19.22 23.52 17.81
N LEU A 960 20.42 24.01 18.14
CA LEU A 960 21.17 24.92 17.27
C LEU A 960 21.53 24.27 15.93
N ALA A 961 21.96 23.01 15.94
CA ALA A 961 22.22 22.27 14.71
C ALA A 961 20.94 22.08 13.88
N ALA A 962 19.78 21.84 14.51
CA ALA A 962 18.51 21.72 13.82
C ALA A 962 17.98 23.04 13.26
N ALA A 963 18.27 24.17 13.94
CA ALA A 963 17.96 25.49 13.43
C ALA A 963 18.77 25.80 12.15
N LEU A 964 20.05 25.41 12.12
CA LEU A 964 20.89 25.50 10.92
C LEU A 964 20.34 24.65 9.77
N ASP A 965 19.95 23.41 10.05
CA ASP A 965 19.29 22.50 9.10
C ASP A 965 18.04 23.16 8.49
N ALA A 966 17.09 23.59 9.33
CA ALA A 966 15.85 24.21 8.89
C ALA A 966 16.08 25.50 8.08
N ALA A 967 17.02 26.35 8.49
CA ALA A 967 17.37 27.58 7.77
C ALA A 967 17.98 27.29 6.40
N LEU A 968 18.85 26.28 6.30
CA LEU A 968 19.47 25.87 5.05
C LEU A 968 18.43 25.27 4.08
N VAL A 969 17.59 24.36 4.55
CA VAL A 969 16.51 23.78 3.74
C VAL A 969 15.58 24.88 3.22
N TRP A 970 15.17 25.81 4.09
CA TRP A 970 14.31 26.92 3.71
C TRP A 970 14.96 27.81 2.64
N GLY A 971 16.24 28.17 2.81
CA GLY A 971 16.98 28.98 1.84
C GLY A 971 17.13 28.30 0.49
N LEU A 972 17.50 27.02 0.46
CA LEU A 972 17.70 26.26 -0.77
C LEU A 972 16.40 26.10 -1.57
N VAL A 973 15.29 25.79 -0.88
CA VAL A 973 13.97 25.68 -1.52
C VAL A 973 13.53 27.01 -2.13
N ARG A 974 13.82 28.15 -1.47
CA ARG A 974 13.51 29.50 -2.01
C ARG A 974 14.30 29.85 -3.27
N VAL A 975 15.51 29.33 -3.43
CA VAL A 975 16.36 29.53 -4.61
C VAL A 975 16.01 28.55 -5.75
N GLY A 976 14.99 27.70 -5.57
CA GLY A 976 14.50 26.77 -6.59
C GLY A 976 15.21 25.42 -6.61
N VAL A 977 16.02 25.11 -5.59
CA VAL A 977 16.63 23.78 -5.46
C VAL A 977 15.55 22.73 -5.19
N PRO A 978 15.56 21.57 -5.90
CA PRO A 978 14.63 20.48 -5.64
C PRO A 978 14.60 20.07 -4.16
N LEU A 979 13.39 19.88 -3.60
CA LEU A 979 13.17 19.63 -2.18
C LEU A 979 14.04 18.48 -1.62
N LEU A 980 14.19 17.38 -2.36
CA LEU A 980 15.01 16.25 -1.92
C LEU A 980 16.49 16.62 -1.75
N LEU A 981 17.05 17.41 -2.67
CA LEU A 981 18.43 17.89 -2.57
C LEU A 981 18.58 18.87 -1.39
N ALA A 982 17.61 19.78 -1.22
CA ALA A 982 17.60 20.71 -0.10
C ALA A 982 17.56 19.97 1.26
N LEU A 983 16.72 18.95 1.41
CA LEU A 983 16.63 18.11 2.60
C LEU A 983 17.92 17.32 2.87
N THR A 984 18.56 16.78 1.83
CA THR A 984 19.84 16.09 2.00
C THR A 984 20.95 17.04 2.45
N ALA A 985 21.02 18.25 1.89
CA ALA A 985 21.98 19.27 2.28
C ALA A 985 21.74 19.74 3.73
N GLY A 986 20.47 19.96 4.10
CA GLY A 986 20.05 20.26 5.47
C GLY A 986 20.50 19.21 6.48
N PHE A 987 20.21 17.94 6.20
CA PHE A 987 20.63 16.83 7.07
C PHE A 987 22.14 16.70 7.19
N LEU A 988 22.91 16.92 6.12
CA LEU A 988 24.37 16.96 6.19
C LEU A 988 24.85 18.14 7.05
N ALA A 989 24.24 19.32 6.91
CA ALA A 989 24.54 20.48 7.75
C ALA A 989 24.21 20.23 9.23
N TYR A 990 23.11 19.52 9.51
CA TYR A 990 22.78 19.04 10.86
C TYR A 990 23.91 18.18 11.43
N CYS A 991 24.34 17.14 10.70
CA CYS A 991 25.43 16.26 11.13
C CYS A 991 26.74 17.02 11.36
N CYS A 992 27.11 17.92 10.44
CA CYS A 992 28.28 18.79 10.58
C CYS A 992 28.15 19.71 11.80
N GLY A 993 26.98 20.33 12.01
CA GLY A 993 26.68 21.17 13.17
C GLY A 993 26.86 20.44 14.48
N LEU A 994 26.38 19.19 14.60
CA LEU A 994 26.59 18.37 15.80
C LEU A 994 28.08 18.08 16.09
N LEU A 995 28.88 17.86 15.03
CA LEU A 995 30.31 17.61 15.16
C LEU A 995 31.06 18.88 15.59
N LEU A 996 30.76 20.03 14.95
CA LEU A 996 31.37 21.33 15.23
C LEU A 996 31.02 21.84 16.64
N LEU A 997 29.77 21.71 17.07
CA LEU A 997 29.32 22.08 18.41
C LEU A 997 29.84 21.13 19.50
N GLY A 998 30.58 20.07 19.13
CA GLY A 998 31.16 19.12 20.07
C GLY A 998 30.11 18.31 20.83
N THR A 999 28.95 18.03 20.22
CA THR A 999 27.85 17.28 20.86
C THR A 999 28.30 15.89 21.32
N PHE A 1000 29.20 15.24 20.56
CA PHE A 1000 29.77 13.92 20.87
C PHE A 1000 31.05 13.95 21.72
N ARG A 1001 31.52 15.14 22.14
CA ARG A 1001 32.80 15.29 22.88
C ARG A 1001 32.68 15.10 24.40
N GLY A 1002 31.47 15.07 24.95
CA GLY A 1002 31.22 14.92 26.40
C GLY A 1002 31.52 13.53 26.96
N GLU A 1003 31.64 13.43 28.29
CA GLU A 1003 31.88 12.18 29.03
C GLU A 1003 30.82 11.10 28.74
N ASP A 1004 29.59 11.51 28.44
CA ASP A 1004 28.47 10.61 28.14
C ASP A 1004 28.73 9.73 26.91
N PHE A 1005 29.50 10.22 25.93
CA PHE A 1005 29.88 9.48 24.72
C PHE A 1005 31.21 8.72 24.82
N ALA A 1006 31.93 8.84 25.94
CA ALA A 1006 33.20 8.13 26.14
C ALA A 1006 33.02 6.60 26.07
N VAL A 1007 31.87 6.09 26.55
CA VAL A 1007 31.52 4.66 26.52
C VAL A 1007 31.37 4.15 25.08
N ILE A 1008 30.77 4.95 24.19
CA ILE A 1008 30.61 4.59 22.77
C ILE A 1008 31.97 4.67 22.07
N ARG A 1009 32.77 5.71 22.36
CA ARG A 1009 34.11 5.89 21.80
C ARG A 1009 35.07 4.75 22.18
N ALA A 1010 34.97 4.24 23.40
CA ALA A 1010 35.77 3.11 23.87
C ALA A 1010 35.47 1.78 23.16
N ARG A 1011 34.29 1.65 22.53
CA ARG A 1011 33.87 0.44 21.79
C ARG A 1011 33.96 0.56 20.27
N LEU A 1012 34.23 1.74 19.74
CA LEU A 1012 34.52 1.92 18.31
C LEU A 1012 35.87 1.27 17.97
N PRO A 1013 35.97 0.45 16.91
CA PRO A 1013 37.23 -0.16 16.52
C PRO A 1013 38.27 0.94 16.23
N ARG A 1014 39.43 0.88 16.89
CA ARG A 1014 40.53 1.87 16.85
C ARG A 1014 41.12 2.17 15.45
N ARG A 1015 40.56 1.64 14.36
CA ARG A 1015 41.12 1.70 13.00
C ARG A 1015 40.87 3.01 12.23
N LEU A 1016 40.27 4.04 12.84
CA LEU A 1016 40.06 5.34 12.18
C LEU A 1016 40.75 6.52 12.88
N GLY A 1017 41.61 6.26 13.86
CA GLY A 1017 42.53 7.26 14.40
C GLY A 1017 43.88 7.11 13.72
N GLY A 1018 44.10 7.86 12.63
CA GLY A 1018 45.43 8.06 12.08
C GLY A 1018 46.36 8.59 13.17
N ARG A 1019 47.59 8.07 13.17
CA ARG A 1019 48.71 8.61 13.93
C ARG A 1019 48.81 10.12 13.68
N SER A 1020 48.75 10.91 14.75
CA SER A 1020 49.53 12.14 14.83
C SER A 1020 50.34 12.03 16.11
N GLU A 1021 51.66 12.10 15.92
CA GLU A 1021 52.67 12.30 16.95
C GLU A 1021 52.39 13.52 17.83
#